data_AF-A0AAN6NIB7-F1
#
_entry.id   AF-A0AAN6NIB7-F1
#
_cell.length_a   1.000
_cell.length_b   1.000
_cell.length_c   1.000
_cell.angle_alpha   90.00
_cell.angle_beta   90.00
_cell.angle_gamma   90.00
#
_symmetry.space_group_name_H-M   'P 1'
#
loop_
_entity.id
_entity.type
_entity.pdbx_description
1 polymer ?
#
loop_
_entity_poly.entity_id
_entity_poly.type
_entity_poly.pdbx_seq_one_letter_code
_entity_poly.pdbx_strand_id
1 'polypeptide(L)'
;MPFSKRDTQAYRRDEKYGGKLLTAEQRMELLKPYLPPPPPPKSRSAAQAQREREENSTFGVRRFLRKQFHLLVFTIIHAFFSLYIRTRHAYHAVANRIYSVYHYHHRTPELIQGDVRTLRRLPRHLSVILQVEDDGRGGAGLERLVNEAADIAAWCASAGIPQLSIYEKTGILKGYLPETHRAISQKLALYFGPGFPALSLNAPHIPCIETPSSPRTQSRPDGADDGPGVKHISVKLLSAEDGRDSIVDLTKTLAEMAQRSKITPGDISIDLVDAELSESVMDEPDLLILFAPYVELAGYPPWQIRLTEIFHVQDNQGVGYQVFYRGLCSFAQAQMRMGRWDMSSIFRPPVVRSGAAALNRALFSKKYDIAAATVQDARLISKYRTSMEKSKELLRLERISSIAAHPDKDLAKQGRKCLLLNPGVNAEAPETWGPLLKEGVQKQELGVIPYELKLDYDYWSYHDIMSSILPEEFHDDIPAGFNTVGHVAHLNLRDHFLPYKKVVAEVLLDKNSIIKTVINKTDNVGTESQFRTFQYECLAGPDDLNVSITEGGCVFEFDYAKVYWNSRLETEHRRVISLFQPGEVVCDVMAGIGPFAVPAGKKGVFVWANDMNPESHACLEHAIKKNKVGQFVRPFCEDGRTFIKKAADDVLRASQKGECAVIPAKRPPRNQIPAVMPEPTHIPIPPTIAHFVMNLPASAIEFLGCYKGLYAGHENLFEGGGGRKLPMVHVHCFSVKADDDSPLLDICQRMTDQLGFQMKPGDPEVEGEVAIHDVRDVAPSKRMFCASFRLPRQVAFAPRS
;
A
#
# COMPACT_ATOMS: atom_id res chain seq x y z
N MET A 1 -15.73 -30.75 -9.52
CA MET A 1 -15.64 -31.92 -10.42
C MET A 1 -15.04 -31.46 -11.74
N PRO A 2 -14.18 -32.26 -12.40
CA PRO A 2 -13.68 -31.89 -13.73
C PRO A 2 -14.84 -31.92 -14.74
N PHE A 3 -14.83 -30.98 -15.70
CA PHE A 3 -15.80 -30.97 -16.80
C PHE A 3 -15.76 -32.30 -17.56
N SER A 4 -16.94 -32.81 -17.94
CA SER A 4 -17.00 -33.98 -18.81
C SER A 4 -16.30 -33.68 -20.15
N LYS A 5 -15.70 -34.71 -20.78
CA LYS A 5 -15.05 -34.53 -22.09
C LYS A 5 -16.02 -33.97 -23.14
N ARG A 6 -17.30 -34.32 -23.04
CA ARG A 6 -18.38 -33.86 -23.92
C ARG A 6 -18.66 -32.37 -23.73
N ASP A 7 -18.77 -31.92 -22.48
CA ASP A 7 -19.04 -30.52 -22.14
C ASP A 7 -17.85 -29.63 -22.49
N THR A 8 -16.63 -30.14 -22.25
CA THR A 8 -15.39 -29.47 -22.64
C THR A 8 -15.28 -29.29 -24.15
N GLN A 9 -15.68 -30.30 -24.94
CA GLN A 9 -15.70 -30.19 -26.41
C GLN A 9 -16.80 -29.25 -26.89
N ALA A 10 -17.99 -29.26 -26.28
CA ALA A 10 -19.09 -28.36 -26.62
C ALA A 10 -18.73 -26.89 -26.34
N TYR A 11 -18.11 -26.63 -25.18
CA TYR A 11 -17.64 -25.30 -24.79
C TYR A 11 -16.53 -24.80 -25.72
N ARG A 12 -15.49 -25.60 -25.98
CA ARG A 12 -14.40 -25.25 -26.90
C ARG A 12 -14.90 -25.06 -28.35
N ARG A 13 -15.97 -25.76 -28.72
CA ARG A 13 -16.62 -25.56 -30.02
C ARG A 13 -17.34 -24.22 -30.06
N ASP A 14 -18.12 -23.84 -29.06
CA ASP A 14 -18.77 -22.53 -28.99
C ASP A 14 -17.76 -21.37 -28.94
N GLU A 15 -16.67 -21.54 -28.20
CA GLU A 15 -15.54 -20.59 -28.12
C GLU A 15 -14.87 -20.35 -29.49
N LYS A 16 -14.64 -21.41 -30.27
CA LYS A 16 -14.12 -21.31 -31.64
C LYS A 16 -15.02 -20.51 -32.60
N TYR A 17 -16.31 -20.39 -32.29
CA TYR A 17 -17.26 -19.57 -33.05
C TYR A 17 -17.60 -18.25 -32.34
N GLY A 18 -16.75 -17.80 -31.41
CA GLY A 18 -16.87 -16.51 -30.73
C GLY A 18 -18.11 -16.40 -29.85
N GLY A 19 -18.58 -17.51 -29.28
CA GLY A 19 -19.76 -17.51 -28.41
C GLY A 19 -21.06 -17.20 -29.15
N LYS A 20 -21.22 -17.69 -30.39
CA LYS A 20 -22.46 -17.57 -31.17
C LYS A 20 -23.18 -18.90 -31.42
N LEU A 21 -22.60 -20.02 -31.00
CA LEU A 21 -23.11 -21.36 -31.28
C LEU A 21 -24.15 -21.82 -30.26
N LEU A 22 -24.01 -21.37 -29.00
CA LEU A 22 -24.96 -21.62 -27.91
C LEU A 22 -25.69 -20.33 -27.50
N THR A 23 -26.97 -20.44 -27.13
CA THR A 23 -27.67 -19.33 -26.48
C THR A 23 -27.19 -19.15 -25.04
N ALA A 24 -27.46 -17.98 -24.44
CA ALA A 24 -27.08 -17.72 -23.04
C ALA A 24 -27.67 -18.75 -22.06
N GLU A 25 -28.91 -19.19 -22.30
CA GLU A 25 -29.57 -20.23 -21.51
C GLU A 25 -28.90 -21.59 -21.67
N GLN A 26 -28.51 -21.97 -22.89
CA GLN A 26 -27.82 -23.23 -23.17
C GLN A 26 -26.42 -23.26 -22.54
N ARG A 27 -25.70 -22.13 -22.50
CA ARG A 27 -24.43 -22.03 -21.75
C ARG A 27 -24.65 -22.20 -20.26
N MET A 28 -25.71 -21.61 -19.73
CA MET A 28 -26.03 -21.68 -18.32
C MET A 28 -26.44 -23.10 -17.92
N GLU A 29 -27.17 -23.83 -18.77
CA GLU A 29 -27.43 -25.26 -18.58
C GLU A 29 -26.17 -26.12 -18.63
N LEU A 30 -25.22 -25.81 -19.52
CA LEU A 30 -23.92 -26.49 -19.63
C LEU A 30 -23.09 -26.33 -18.33
N LEU A 31 -23.22 -25.19 -17.66
CA LEU A 31 -22.52 -24.87 -16.41
C LEU A 31 -23.26 -25.34 -15.16
N LYS A 32 -24.60 -25.47 -15.21
CA LYS A 32 -25.48 -25.79 -14.07
C LYS A 32 -25.04 -27.00 -13.21
N PRO A 33 -24.54 -28.11 -13.77
CA PRO A 33 -24.07 -29.26 -12.98
C PRO A 33 -22.76 -29.00 -12.22
N TYR A 34 -22.02 -27.95 -12.61
CA TYR A 34 -20.72 -27.58 -12.07
C TYR A 34 -20.79 -26.37 -11.12
N LEU A 35 -21.96 -25.72 -11.03
CA LEU A 35 -22.22 -24.65 -10.07
C LEU A 35 -22.43 -25.24 -8.66
N PRO A 36 -21.95 -24.59 -7.60
CA PRO A 36 -22.23 -25.02 -6.24
C PRO A 36 -23.75 -25.02 -5.97
N PRO A 37 -24.26 -25.93 -5.13
CA PRO A 37 -25.68 -25.94 -4.78
C PRO A 37 -26.06 -24.58 -4.16
N PRO A 38 -27.21 -24.01 -4.55
CA PRO A 38 -27.68 -22.78 -3.93
C PRO A 38 -27.83 -23.01 -2.42
N PRO A 39 -27.50 -22.01 -1.57
CA PRO A 39 -27.66 -22.14 -0.14
C PRO A 39 -29.12 -22.50 0.19
N PRO A 40 -29.36 -23.30 1.24
CA PRO A 40 -30.71 -23.69 1.61
C PRO A 40 -31.56 -22.42 1.81
N PRO A 41 -32.83 -22.42 1.35
CA PRO A 41 -33.69 -21.25 1.49
C PRO A 41 -33.82 -20.95 2.98
N LYS A 42 -33.28 -19.80 3.40
CA LYS A 42 -33.54 -19.25 4.74
C LYS A 42 -35.06 -19.21 4.90
N SER A 43 -35.57 -19.85 5.94
CA SER A 43 -36.99 -19.80 6.29
C SER A 43 -37.42 -18.34 6.30
N ARG A 44 -38.29 -17.97 5.36
CA ARG A 44 -38.83 -16.62 5.23
C ARG A 44 -39.53 -16.28 6.55
N SER A 45 -38.93 -15.39 7.33
CA SER A 45 -39.54 -14.93 8.57
C SER A 45 -40.76 -14.06 8.26
N ALA A 46 -41.78 -14.12 9.11
CA ALA A 46 -42.98 -13.28 9.01
C ALA A 46 -42.64 -11.76 8.93
N ALA A 47 -41.48 -11.35 9.45
CA ALA A 47 -40.96 -9.98 9.35
C ALA A 47 -40.63 -9.55 7.91
N GLN A 48 -40.27 -10.49 7.02
CA GLN A 48 -39.95 -10.21 5.63
C GLN A 48 -41.22 -10.00 4.78
N ALA A 49 -42.29 -10.76 5.07
CA ALA A 49 -43.62 -10.54 4.50
C ALA A 49 -44.28 -9.25 5.01
N GLN A 50 -43.94 -8.82 6.23
CA GLN A 50 -44.39 -7.54 6.79
C GLN A 50 -43.63 -6.36 6.18
N ARG A 51 -42.33 -6.49 5.90
CA ARG A 51 -41.54 -5.51 5.11
C ARG A 51 -42.07 -5.30 3.70
N GLU A 52 -42.49 -6.35 2.98
CA GLU A 52 -43.09 -6.19 1.63
C GLU A 52 -44.50 -5.59 1.66
N ARG A 53 -45.24 -5.74 2.77
CA ARG A 53 -46.51 -5.03 3.01
C ARG A 53 -46.31 -3.56 3.38
N GLU A 54 -45.23 -3.21 4.07
CA GLU A 54 -44.88 -1.82 4.39
C GLU A 54 -44.19 -1.09 3.23
N GLU A 55 -43.39 -1.77 2.39
CA GLU A 55 -42.77 -1.16 1.20
C GLU A 55 -43.77 -0.78 0.10
N ASN A 56 -44.96 -1.36 0.11
CA ASN A 56 -46.06 -0.97 -0.76
C ASN A 56 -46.98 0.11 -0.18
N SER A 57 -46.61 0.71 0.95
CA SER A 57 -47.40 1.74 1.62
C SER A 57 -46.63 3.06 1.76
N THR A 58 -47.20 4.08 1.14
CA THR A 58 -46.81 5.50 1.09
C THR A 58 -45.72 5.86 0.08
N PHE A 59 -46.20 6.43 -1.04
CA PHE A 59 -45.44 7.26 -1.98
C PHE A 59 -44.75 8.40 -1.22
N GLY A 60 -43.54 8.16 -0.73
CA GLY A 60 -42.75 9.14 -0.02
C GLY A 60 -42.18 10.18 -0.98
N VAL A 61 -42.79 11.36 -1.05
CA VAL A 61 -42.29 12.54 -1.78
C VAL A 61 -40.80 12.77 -1.52
N ARG A 62 -40.31 12.46 -0.31
CA ARG A 62 -38.89 12.55 0.07
C ARG A 62 -37.96 11.59 -0.69
N ARG A 63 -38.37 10.33 -0.95
CA ARG A 63 -37.58 9.39 -1.78
C ARG A 63 -37.57 9.82 -3.25
N PHE A 64 -38.69 10.31 -3.76
CA PHE A 64 -38.79 10.88 -5.10
C PHE A 64 -37.89 12.10 -5.26
N LEU A 65 -37.96 13.08 -4.34
CA LEU A 65 -37.12 14.27 -4.34
C LEU A 65 -35.62 13.93 -4.23
N ARG A 66 -35.24 12.95 -3.39
CA ARG A 66 -33.85 12.48 -3.29
C ARG A 66 -33.36 11.87 -4.61
N LYS A 67 -34.19 11.05 -5.27
CA LYS A 67 -33.86 10.48 -6.59
C LYS A 67 -33.73 11.56 -7.67
N GLN A 68 -34.64 12.55 -7.68
CA GLN A 68 -34.57 13.69 -8.59
C GLN A 68 -33.34 14.56 -8.33
N PHE A 69 -32.97 14.77 -7.06
CA PHE A 69 -31.74 15.49 -6.71
C PHE A 69 -30.49 14.74 -7.17
N HIS A 70 -30.40 13.43 -6.95
CA HIS A 70 -29.29 12.62 -7.47
C HIS A 70 -29.21 12.65 -9.00
N LEU A 71 -30.34 12.55 -9.70
CA LEU A 71 -30.41 12.68 -11.16
C LEU A 71 -29.98 14.08 -11.63
N LEU A 72 -30.40 15.13 -10.93
CA LEU A 72 -30.01 16.50 -11.24
C LEU A 72 -28.49 16.69 -11.08
N VAL A 73 -27.93 16.27 -9.94
CA VAL A 73 -26.48 16.34 -9.68
C VAL A 73 -25.70 15.53 -10.71
N PHE A 74 -26.13 14.30 -11.00
CA PHE A 74 -25.54 13.47 -12.05
C PHE A 74 -25.58 14.18 -13.42
N THR A 75 -26.73 14.75 -13.79
CA THR A 75 -26.89 15.46 -15.08
C THR A 75 -26.01 16.69 -15.15
N ILE A 76 -25.90 17.46 -14.06
CA ILE A 76 -25.03 18.63 -13.98
C ILE A 76 -23.56 18.23 -14.14
N ILE A 77 -23.10 17.22 -13.40
CA ILE A 77 -21.74 16.69 -13.50
C ILE A 77 -21.47 16.20 -14.92
N HIS A 78 -22.35 15.39 -15.49
CA HIS A 78 -22.23 14.90 -16.87
C HIS A 78 -22.25 16.03 -17.90
N ALA A 79 -23.04 17.08 -17.71
CA ALA A 79 -23.08 18.25 -18.59
C ALA A 79 -21.76 19.02 -18.55
N PHE A 80 -21.20 19.25 -17.35
CA PHE A 80 -19.90 19.89 -17.19
C PHE A 80 -18.77 19.05 -17.80
N PHE A 81 -18.71 17.75 -17.52
CA PHE A 81 -17.72 16.85 -18.13
C PHE A 81 -17.88 16.77 -19.65
N SER A 82 -19.11 16.69 -20.17
CA SER A 82 -19.36 16.68 -21.61
C SER A 82 -18.95 18.00 -22.27
N LEU A 83 -19.22 19.14 -21.65
CA LEU A 83 -18.80 20.44 -22.16
C LEU A 83 -17.27 20.53 -22.19
N TYR A 84 -16.61 20.17 -21.08
CA TYR A 84 -15.16 20.13 -20.98
C TYR A 84 -14.52 19.24 -22.05
N ILE A 85 -15.01 18.00 -22.22
CA ILE A 85 -14.48 17.05 -23.21
C ILE A 85 -14.64 17.60 -24.63
N ARG A 86 -15.81 18.16 -24.99
CA ARG A 86 -16.03 18.72 -26.34
C ARG A 86 -15.16 19.94 -26.61
N THR A 87 -15.05 20.85 -25.65
CA THR A 87 -14.18 22.03 -25.77
C THR A 87 -12.72 21.62 -25.92
N ARG A 88 -12.26 20.63 -25.14
CA ARG A 88 -10.92 20.06 -25.22
C ARG A 88 -10.64 19.43 -26.59
N HIS A 89 -11.56 18.59 -27.10
CA HIS A 89 -11.44 17.97 -28.42
C HIS A 89 -11.38 19.03 -29.53
N ALA A 90 -12.25 20.05 -29.47
CA ALA A 90 -12.26 21.14 -30.45
C ALA A 90 -10.94 21.93 -30.42
N TYR A 91 -10.44 22.26 -29.22
CA TYR A 91 -9.15 22.92 -29.05
C TYR A 91 -8.00 22.10 -29.64
N HIS A 92 -7.89 20.81 -29.30
CA HIS A 92 -6.83 19.95 -29.83
C HIS A 92 -6.95 19.73 -31.33
N ALA A 93 -8.15 19.61 -31.89
CA ALA A 93 -8.36 19.52 -33.33
C ALA A 93 -7.83 20.78 -34.06
N VAL A 94 -8.16 21.97 -33.55
CA VAL A 94 -7.67 23.25 -34.10
C VAL A 94 -6.16 23.37 -33.95
N ALA A 95 -5.63 23.10 -32.75
CA ALA A 95 -4.18 23.17 -32.49
C ALA A 95 -3.41 22.20 -33.39
N ASN A 96 -3.83 20.94 -33.48
CA ASN A 96 -3.19 19.93 -34.34
C ASN A 96 -3.26 20.33 -35.82
N ARG A 97 -4.37 20.95 -36.27
CA ARG A 97 -4.48 21.46 -37.64
C ARG A 97 -3.50 22.60 -37.90
N ILE A 98 -3.37 23.55 -36.97
CA ILE A 98 -2.38 24.64 -37.06
C ILE A 98 -0.96 24.06 -37.15
N TYR A 99 -0.61 23.11 -36.26
CA TYR A 99 0.68 22.44 -36.30
C TYR A 99 0.94 21.71 -37.63
N SER A 100 -0.07 21.04 -38.19
CA SER A 100 0.06 20.34 -39.48
C SER A 100 0.30 21.29 -40.67
N VAL A 101 -0.17 22.55 -40.57
CA VAL A 101 0.09 23.58 -41.57
C VAL A 101 1.48 24.19 -41.38
N TYR A 102 1.89 24.41 -40.13
CA TYR A 102 3.20 25.00 -39.82
C TYR A 102 4.37 24.08 -40.19
N HIS A 103 4.27 22.78 -39.88
CA HIS A 103 5.26 21.75 -40.23
C HIS A 103 4.82 20.91 -41.43
N TYR A 104 4.51 21.56 -42.55
CA TYR A 104 4.12 20.86 -43.77
C TYR A 104 5.36 20.51 -44.60
N HIS A 105 5.66 19.22 -44.73
CA HIS A 105 6.90 18.72 -45.33
C HIS A 105 6.89 18.63 -46.87
N HIS A 106 5.80 18.99 -47.56
CA HIS A 106 5.66 18.95 -49.04
C HIS A 106 6.14 17.66 -49.74
N ARG A 107 6.26 16.54 -49.01
CA ARG A 107 6.88 15.28 -49.47
C ARG A 107 8.34 15.43 -49.94
N THR A 108 9.06 16.42 -49.41
CA THR A 108 10.49 16.61 -49.69
C THR A 108 11.34 16.23 -48.48
N PRO A 109 12.40 15.41 -48.66
CA PRO A 109 13.25 14.97 -47.56
C PRO A 109 14.02 16.15 -46.93
N GLU A 110 14.32 17.21 -47.69
CA GLU A 110 15.08 18.36 -47.22
C GLU A 110 14.36 19.15 -46.12
N LEU A 111 13.02 19.24 -46.18
CA LEU A 111 12.22 19.93 -45.16
C LEU A 111 12.19 19.13 -43.86
N ILE A 112 12.03 17.80 -43.96
CA ILE A 112 12.06 16.91 -42.79
C ILE A 112 13.45 16.95 -42.15
N GLN A 113 14.51 16.93 -42.95
CA GLN A 113 15.88 17.10 -42.45
C GLN A 113 16.08 18.46 -41.78
N GLY A 114 15.53 19.53 -42.36
CA GLY A 114 15.53 20.87 -41.78
C GLY A 114 14.91 20.92 -40.39
N ASP A 115 13.75 20.29 -40.22
CA ASP A 115 13.04 20.19 -38.94
C ASP A 115 13.91 19.46 -37.89
N VAL A 116 14.47 18.30 -38.23
CA VAL A 116 15.22 17.47 -37.26
C VAL A 116 16.65 17.94 -36.98
N ARG A 117 17.26 18.75 -37.86
CA ARG A 117 18.64 19.28 -37.67
C ARG A 117 18.85 20.01 -36.36
N THR A 118 17.81 20.62 -35.81
CA THR A 118 17.86 21.38 -34.55
C THR A 118 17.73 20.50 -33.31
N LEU A 119 17.36 19.23 -33.47
CA LEU A 119 17.16 18.29 -32.38
C LEU A 119 18.50 17.79 -31.84
N ARG A 120 18.62 17.75 -30.50
CA ARG A 120 19.86 17.34 -29.82
C ARG A 120 20.22 15.87 -30.04
N ARG A 121 19.24 15.04 -30.35
CA ARG A 121 19.37 13.58 -30.54
C ARG A 121 18.16 13.03 -31.30
N LEU A 122 18.36 11.90 -31.95
CA LEU A 122 17.35 11.15 -32.68
C LEU A 122 17.37 9.68 -32.25
N PRO A 123 16.22 8.98 -32.27
CA PRO A 123 16.17 7.54 -32.01
C PRO A 123 16.87 6.79 -33.15
N ARG A 124 17.60 5.73 -32.82
CA ARG A 124 18.16 4.76 -33.79
C ARG A 124 17.09 3.78 -34.21
N HIS A 125 16.22 3.39 -33.28
CA HIS A 125 15.10 2.51 -33.53
C HIS A 125 13.79 3.17 -33.09
N LEU A 126 12.91 3.42 -34.05
CA LEU A 126 11.56 3.93 -33.81
C LEU A 126 10.55 2.79 -33.93
N SER A 127 9.58 2.73 -33.03
CA SER A 127 8.42 1.88 -33.20
C SER A 127 7.11 2.67 -33.21
N VAL A 128 6.12 2.16 -33.92
CA VAL A 128 4.78 2.77 -34.04
C VAL A 128 3.69 1.71 -33.87
N ILE A 129 2.58 2.10 -33.25
CA ILE A 129 1.37 1.28 -33.16
C ILE A 129 0.33 1.88 -34.10
N LEU A 130 -0.13 1.07 -35.05
CA LEU A 130 -1.19 1.41 -36.00
C LEU A 130 -2.44 0.56 -35.74
N GLN A 131 -3.60 1.12 -36.06
CA GLN A 131 -4.90 0.47 -35.91
C GLN A 131 -5.62 0.46 -37.26
N VAL A 132 -6.32 -0.64 -37.55
CA VAL A 132 -7.22 -0.71 -38.69
C VAL A 132 -8.53 -0.03 -38.31
N GLU A 133 -8.89 1.06 -39.01
CA GLU A 133 -10.23 1.65 -38.92
C GLU A 133 -11.23 0.77 -39.68
N ASP A 134 -12.21 0.21 -38.96
CA ASP A 134 -13.17 -0.76 -39.48
C ASP A 134 -14.41 -0.05 -40.05
N ASP A 135 -14.26 0.64 -41.19
CA ASP A 135 -15.31 1.49 -41.77
C ASP A 135 -16.46 0.71 -42.47
N GLY A 136 -16.58 -0.60 -42.26
CA GLY A 136 -17.66 -1.43 -42.80
C GLY A 136 -17.72 -1.51 -44.34
N ARG A 137 -16.76 -0.91 -45.06
CA ARG A 137 -16.61 -0.98 -46.52
C ARG A 137 -15.32 -1.73 -46.84
N GLY A 138 -15.44 -2.85 -47.55
CA GLY A 138 -14.34 -3.77 -47.84
C GLY A 138 -13.07 -3.09 -48.37
N GLY A 139 -11.92 -3.46 -47.81
CA GLY A 139 -10.57 -3.15 -48.32
C GLY A 139 -10.02 -1.75 -48.05
N ALA A 140 -10.87 -0.72 -47.89
CA ALA A 140 -10.41 0.68 -47.77
C ALA A 140 -9.53 0.96 -46.54
N GLY A 141 -9.84 0.33 -45.39
CA GLY A 141 -9.04 0.47 -44.18
C GLY A 141 -7.63 -0.13 -44.32
N LEU A 142 -7.48 -1.22 -45.06
CA LEU A 142 -6.19 -1.85 -45.32
C LEU A 142 -5.31 -0.99 -46.24
N GLU A 143 -5.88 -0.45 -47.33
CA GLU A 143 -5.14 0.44 -48.22
C GLU A 143 -4.64 1.69 -47.48
N ARG A 144 -5.47 2.24 -46.59
CA ARG A 144 -5.08 3.36 -45.73
C ARG A 144 -3.93 2.96 -44.81
N LEU A 145 -4.03 1.83 -44.12
CA LEU A 145 -2.98 1.35 -43.22
C LEU A 145 -1.63 1.14 -43.94
N VAL A 146 -1.65 0.54 -45.14
CA VAL A 146 -0.44 0.35 -45.96
C VAL A 146 0.16 1.71 -46.36
N ASN A 147 -0.67 2.68 -46.72
CA ASN A 147 -0.21 4.03 -47.04
C ASN A 147 0.38 4.75 -45.82
N GLU A 148 -0.24 4.61 -44.65
CA GLU A 148 0.25 5.18 -43.38
C GLU A 148 1.60 4.58 -42.98
N ALA A 149 1.77 3.25 -43.11
CA ALA A 149 3.05 2.58 -42.93
C ALA A 149 4.13 3.10 -43.90
N ALA A 150 3.78 3.31 -45.16
CA ALA A 150 4.67 3.86 -46.18
C ALA A 150 5.06 5.33 -45.92
N ASP A 151 4.12 6.15 -45.44
CA ASP A 151 4.41 7.54 -45.05
C ASP A 151 5.38 7.60 -43.85
N ILE A 152 5.15 6.79 -42.81
CA ILE A 152 6.04 6.75 -41.64
C ILE A 152 7.44 6.26 -42.03
N ALA A 153 7.55 5.24 -42.89
CA ALA A 153 8.84 4.75 -43.39
C ALA A 153 9.59 5.84 -44.16
N ALA A 154 8.90 6.61 -45.02
CA ALA A 154 9.50 7.74 -45.73
C ALA A 154 9.94 8.87 -44.77
N TRP A 155 9.16 9.15 -43.73
CA TRP A 155 9.54 10.14 -42.70
C TRP A 155 10.75 9.69 -41.89
N CYS A 156 10.84 8.41 -41.51
CA CYS A 156 11.99 7.85 -40.79
C CYS A 156 13.27 7.94 -41.64
N ALA A 157 13.19 7.51 -42.91
CA ALA A 157 14.30 7.60 -43.85
C ALA A 157 14.77 9.04 -44.05
N SER A 158 13.82 9.98 -44.15
CA SER A 158 14.11 11.41 -44.31
C SER A 158 14.73 12.03 -43.05
N ALA A 159 14.26 11.62 -41.87
CA ALA A 159 14.74 12.10 -40.58
C ALA A 159 16.11 11.53 -40.18
N GLY A 160 16.61 10.48 -40.86
CA GLY A 160 17.87 9.83 -40.50
C GLY A 160 17.73 8.65 -39.54
N ILE A 161 16.52 8.08 -39.38
CA ILE A 161 16.24 6.96 -38.47
C ILE A 161 16.37 5.64 -39.27
N PRO A 162 17.36 4.78 -38.96
CA PRO A 162 17.66 3.61 -39.77
C PRO A 162 16.71 2.42 -39.57
N GLN A 163 15.96 2.38 -38.47
CA GLN A 163 15.15 1.22 -38.12
C GLN A 163 13.75 1.61 -37.64
N LEU A 164 12.73 0.97 -38.22
CA LEU A 164 11.32 1.19 -37.94
C LEU A 164 10.61 -0.15 -37.63
N SER A 165 9.96 -0.25 -36.47
CA SER A 165 9.06 -1.37 -36.15
C SER A 165 7.60 -0.92 -36.18
N ILE A 166 6.78 -1.52 -37.04
CA ILE A 166 5.35 -1.22 -37.17
C ILE A 166 4.55 -2.36 -36.56
N TYR A 167 3.82 -2.08 -35.48
CA TYR A 167 2.91 -3.02 -34.86
C TYR A 167 1.46 -2.77 -35.26
N GLU A 168 0.79 -3.82 -35.72
CA GLU A 168 -0.64 -3.86 -35.93
C GLU A 168 -1.21 -5.15 -35.33
N LYS A 169 -2.20 -5.02 -34.44
CA LYS A 169 -2.67 -6.09 -33.57
C LYS A 169 -3.10 -7.36 -34.32
N THR A 170 -3.83 -7.23 -35.42
CA THR A 170 -4.44 -8.37 -36.13
C THR A 170 -3.43 -9.14 -36.99
N GLY A 171 -2.30 -8.52 -37.34
CA GLY A 171 -1.30 -9.10 -38.24
C GLY A 171 -1.67 -9.02 -39.71
N ILE A 172 -2.65 -8.19 -40.09
CA ILE A 172 -3.07 -8.08 -41.49
C ILE A 172 -1.93 -7.59 -42.39
N LEU A 173 -1.06 -6.70 -41.89
CA LEU A 173 0.11 -6.21 -42.63
C LEU A 173 1.11 -7.30 -42.98
N LYS A 174 1.26 -8.31 -42.11
CA LYS A 174 2.13 -9.47 -42.40
C LYS A 174 1.60 -10.30 -43.56
N GLY A 175 0.28 -10.41 -43.67
CA GLY A 175 -0.38 -11.09 -44.80
C GLY A 175 -0.22 -10.35 -46.14
N TYR A 176 0.07 -9.05 -46.11
CA TYR A 176 0.23 -8.16 -47.27
C TYR A 176 1.66 -7.59 -47.36
N LEU A 177 2.65 -8.39 -46.97
CA LEU A 177 4.05 -7.96 -46.90
C LEU A 177 4.61 -7.51 -48.28
N PRO A 178 4.37 -8.22 -49.41
CA PRO A 178 4.81 -7.76 -50.74
C PRO A 178 4.19 -6.42 -51.17
N GLU A 179 2.90 -6.23 -50.92
CA GLU A 179 2.18 -5.00 -51.23
C GLU A 179 2.68 -3.83 -50.39
N THR A 180 2.90 -4.08 -49.10
CA THR A 180 3.45 -3.10 -48.15
C THR A 180 4.86 -2.68 -48.55
N HIS A 181 5.72 -3.65 -48.90
CA HIS A 181 7.06 -3.39 -49.43
C HIS A 181 7.00 -2.51 -50.69
N ARG A 182 6.14 -2.87 -51.66
CA ARG A 182 5.97 -2.08 -52.89
C ARG A 182 5.50 -0.65 -52.58
N ALA A 183 4.56 -0.48 -51.66
CA ALA A 183 4.05 0.83 -51.27
C ALA A 183 5.14 1.69 -50.61
N ILE A 184 5.93 1.12 -49.69
CA ILE A 184 7.07 1.80 -49.05
C ILE A 184 8.11 2.20 -50.12
N SER A 185 8.52 1.27 -51.00
CA SER A 185 9.50 1.56 -52.05
C SER A 185 9.03 2.64 -53.01
N GLN A 186 7.76 2.62 -53.42
CA GLN A 186 7.18 3.69 -54.24
C GLN A 186 7.18 5.03 -53.51
N LYS A 187 6.85 5.05 -52.22
CA LYS A 187 6.84 6.28 -51.42
C LYS A 187 8.25 6.83 -51.22
N LEU A 188 9.23 5.98 -50.97
CA LEU A 188 10.65 6.37 -50.89
C LEU A 188 11.14 6.94 -52.23
N ALA A 189 10.80 6.32 -53.36
CA ALA A 189 11.13 6.84 -54.68
C ALA A 189 10.46 8.21 -54.96
N LEU A 190 9.26 8.46 -54.43
CA LEU A 190 8.59 9.76 -54.55
C LEU A 190 9.27 10.86 -53.73
N TYR A 191 9.83 10.55 -52.56
CA TYR A 191 10.53 11.52 -51.71
C TYR A 191 11.96 11.78 -52.19
N PHE A 192 12.72 10.73 -52.51
CA PHE A 192 14.17 10.82 -52.80
C PHE A 192 14.51 10.74 -54.29
N GLY A 193 13.53 10.51 -55.17
CA GLY A 193 13.76 10.31 -56.59
C GLY A 193 14.59 9.04 -56.88
N PRO A 194 15.42 9.03 -57.94
CA PRO A 194 16.16 7.84 -58.38
C PRO A 194 17.27 7.38 -57.41
N GLY A 195 17.59 8.14 -56.36
CA GLY A 195 18.61 7.83 -55.36
C GLY A 195 18.04 7.40 -54.00
N PHE A 196 16.87 6.76 -53.97
CA PHE A 196 16.19 6.36 -52.72
C PHE A 196 16.97 5.28 -51.94
N PRO A 197 16.84 5.24 -50.61
CA PRO A 197 17.59 4.30 -49.76
C PRO A 197 17.18 2.85 -50.01
N ALA A 198 18.13 1.93 -49.80
CA ALA A 198 17.82 0.51 -49.81
C ALA A 198 16.81 0.18 -48.69
N LEU A 199 15.87 -0.72 -48.97
CA LEU A 199 14.79 -1.11 -48.05
C LEU A 199 14.90 -2.60 -47.74
N SER A 200 14.92 -2.95 -46.46
CA SER A 200 14.64 -4.30 -45.97
C SER A 200 13.30 -4.31 -45.25
N LEU A 201 12.37 -5.16 -45.68
CA LEU A 201 11.10 -5.40 -44.99
C LEU A 201 11.07 -6.84 -44.48
N ASN A 202 10.99 -7.00 -43.16
CA ASN A 202 10.92 -8.31 -42.50
C ASN A 202 9.76 -8.38 -41.52
N ALA A 203 9.36 -9.61 -41.21
CA ALA A 203 8.41 -9.94 -40.15
C ALA A 203 8.88 -11.23 -39.49
N PRO A 204 8.62 -11.45 -38.18
CA PRO A 204 9.00 -12.68 -37.51
C PRO A 204 8.47 -13.91 -38.25
N HIS A 205 9.34 -14.91 -38.44
CA HIS A 205 9.04 -16.17 -39.15
C HIS A 205 8.68 -16.05 -40.65
N ILE A 206 8.83 -14.87 -41.27
CA ILE A 206 8.59 -14.64 -42.70
C ILE A 206 9.90 -14.17 -43.37
N PRO A 207 10.26 -14.68 -44.56
CA PRO A 207 11.49 -14.28 -45.25
C PRO A 207 11.52 -12.78 -45.56
N CYS A 208 12.68 -12.15 -45.37
CA CYS A 208 12.93 -10.74 -45.67
C CYS A 208 12.79 -10.45 -47.17
N ILE A 209 12.15 -9.33 -47.52
CA ILE A 209 12.15 -8.77 -48.87
C ILE A 209 13.07 -7.57 -48.91
N GLU A 210 14.06 -7.60 -49.80
CA GLU A 210 15.04 -6.52 -49.97
C GLU A 210 14.91 -5.86 -51.34
N THR A 211 14.95 -4.52 -51.35
CA THR A 211 15.17 -3.73 -52.57
C THR A 211 16.59 -3.16 -52.54
N PRO A 212 17.48 -3.53 -53.48
CA PRO A 212 18.81 -2.94 -53.58
C PRO A 212 18.72 -1.45 -53.96
N SER A 213 19.66 -0.65 -53.46
CA SER A 213 19.78 0.77 -53.82
C SER A 213 20.01 0.93 -55.33
N SER A 214 19.31 1.88 -55.96
CA SER A 214 19.52 2.20 -57.39
C SER A 214 20.96 2.67 -57.67
N PRO A 215 21.60 2.20 -58.76
CA PRO A 215 22.93 2.66 -59.16
C PRO A 215 22.90 4.13 -59.61
N ARG A 216 23.79 4.96 -59.04
CA ARG A 216 24.00 6.37 -59.42
C ARG A 216 24.41 6.47 -60.90
N THR A 217 23.71 7.29 -61.69
CA THR A 217 24.23 7.79 -62.98
C THR A 217 25.45 8.67 -62.70
N GLN A 218 26.56 8.37 -63.38
CA GLN A 218 27.86 9.03 -63.18
C GLN A 218 27.85 10.52 -63.53
N SER A 219 28.78 11.24 -62.88
CA SER A 219 29.24 12.64 -63.08
C SER A 219 28.45 13.79 -62.43
N ARG A 220 28.85 14.14 -61.18
CA ARG A 220 29.14 15.54 -60.83
C ARG A 220 30.42 15.61 -59.98
N PRO A 221 31.28 16.63 -60.17
CA PRO A 221 32.60 16.67 -59.55
C PRO A 221 32.55 17.12 -58.09
N ASP A 222 33.50 16.57 -57.35
CA ASP A 222 33.91 16.81 -55.96
C ASP A 222 33.48 18.13 -55.29
N GLY A 223 32.88 18.00 -54.09
CA GLY A 223 32.87 19.07 -53.09
C GLY A 223 31.54 19.48 -52.46
N ALA A 224 30.43 18.76 -52.67
CA ALA A 224 29.19 19.01 -51.95
C ALA A 224 28.86 17.82 -51.02
N ASP A 225 28.85 18.11 -49.72
CA ASP A 225 28.46 17.22 -48.62
C ASP A 225 27.13 16.51 -48.97
N ASP A 226 27.19 15.19 -49.20
CA ASP A 226 26.02 14.34 -49.44
C ASP A 226 25.11 14.46 -48.20
N GLY A 227 23.87 14.93 -48.39
CA GLY A 227 22.95 15.22 -47.29
C GLY A 227 22.74 14.04 -46.32
N PRO A 228 22.35 14.29 -45.05
CA PRO A 228 22.37 13.33 -43.93
C PRO A 228 21.27 12.23 -43.98
N GLY A 229 20.82 11.81 -45.16
CA GLY A 229 19.83 10.74 -45.30
C GLY A 229 20.42 9.35 -45.03
N VAL A 230 19.60 8.43 -44.48
CA VAL A 230 20.05 7.05 -44.24
C VAL A 230 20.28 6.33 -45.58
N LYS A 231 21.37 5.58 -45.72
CA LYS A 231 21.65 4.78 -46.94
C LYS A 231 20.78 3.52 -47.06
N HIS A 232 20.28 3.01 -45.93
CA HIS A 232 19.47 1.81 -45.83
C HIS A 232 18.48 1.93 -44.66
N ILE A 233 17.21 1.62 -44.88
CA ILE A 233 16.17 1.58 -43.84
C ILE A 233 15.66 0.15 -43.66
N SER A 234 15.60 -0.31 -42.41
CA SER A 234 15.01 -1.60 -42.04
C SER A 234 13.63 -1.40 -41.41
N VAL A 235 12.63 -2.06 -41.96
CA VAL A 235 11.24 -2.01 -41.50
C VAL A 235 10.82 -3.40 -41.03
N LYS A 236 10.47 -3.53 -39.75
CA LYS A 236 9.94 -4.75 -39.12
C LYS A 236 8.41 -4.64 -38.97
N LEU A 237 7.65 -5.62 -39.45
CA LEU A 237 6.19 -5.71 -39.25
C LEU A 237 5.86 -6.71 -38.14
N LEU A 238 5.02 -6.27 -37.20
CA LEU A 238 4.73 -7.01 -35.96
C LEU A 238 3.23 -7.09 -35.69
N SER A 239 2.83 -8.10 -34.93
CA SER A 239 1.45 -8.35 -34.50
C SER A 239 1.37 -8.96 -33.11
N ALA A 240 0.15 -9.15 -32.59
CA ALA A 240 -0.06 -9.62 -31.21
C ALA A 240 0.55 -11.01 -30.92
N GLU A 241 0.67 -11.87 -31.95
CA GLU A 241 1.34 -13.18 -31.87
C GLU A 241 2.86 -13.05 -31.63
N ASP A 242 3.48 -11.96 -32.07
CA ASP A 242 4.91 -11.69 -31.80
C ASP A 242 5.15 -11.25 -30.35
N GLY A 243 4.06 -11.05 -29.61
CA GLY A 243 4.02 -10.82 -28.19
C GLY A 243 4.13 -12.13 -27.42
N ARG A 244 3.26 -12.31 -26.42
CA ARG A 244 3.36 -13.39 -25.43
C ARG A 244 3.52 -14.79 -26.05
N ASP A 245 2.97 -15.02 -27.24
CA ASP A 245 3.05 -16.30 -27.91
C ASP A 245 4.49 -16.64 -28.35
N SER A 246 5.29 -15.66 -28.81
CA SER A 246 6.72 -15.86 -29.10
C SER A 246 7.54 -16.27 -27.88
N ILE A 247 7.26 -15.70 -26.69
CA ILE A 247 7.92 -16.17 -25.45
C ILE A 247 7.56 -17.63 -25.18
N VAL A 248 6.28 -17.97 -25.32
CA VAL A 248 5.79 -19.32 -25.08
C VAL A 248 6.46 -20.31 -26.04
N ASP A 249 6.60 -19.95 -27.32
CA ASP A 249 7.19 -20.81 -28.34
C ASP A 249 8.71 -20.95 -28.21
N LEU A 250 9.41 -19.87 -27.84
CA LEU A 250 10.83 -19.95 -27.48
C LEU A 250 11.03 -20.84 -26.25
N THR A 251 10.20 -20.68 -25.22
CA THR A 251 10.29 -21.48 -23.99
C THR A 251 10.03 -22.96 -24.27
N LYS A 252 9.05 -23.29 -25.14
CA LYS A 252 8.82 -24.67 -25.59
C LYS A 252 10.05 -25.22 -26.32
N THR A 253 10.64 -24.42 -27.20
CA THR A 253 11.81 -24.85 -28.00
C THR A 253 13.03 -25.08 -27.12
N LEU A 254 13.34 -24.16 -26.19
CA LEU A 254 14.41 -24.34 -25.20
C LEU A 254 14.15 -25.56 -24.31
N ALA A 255 12.91 -25.77 -23.87
CA ALA A 255 12.54 -26.95 -23.08
C ALA A 255 12.71 -28.26 -23.88
N GLU A 256 12.29 -28.30 -25.15
CA GLU A 256 12.49 -29.45 -26.03
C GLU A 256 13.98 -29.72 -26.30
N MET A 257 14.79 -28.66 -26.50
CA MET A 257 16.23 -28.77 -26.68
C MET A 257 16.90 -29.33 -25.42
N ALA A 258 16.46 -28.90 -24.23
CA ALA A 258 16.93 -29.42 -22.96
C ALA A 258 16.53 -30.90 -22.76
N GLN A 259 15.29 -31.26 -23.09
CA GLN A 259 14.83 -32.66 -23.04
C GLN A 259 15.61 -33.57 -24.00
N ARG A 260 16.01 -33.06 -25.16
CA ARG A 260 16.85 -33.76 -26.14
C ARG A 260 18.35 -33.68 -25.82
N SER A 261 18.72 -33.14 -24.64
CA SER A 261 20.11 -32.99 -24.18
C SER A 261 21.00 -32.17 -25.12
N LYS A 262 20.42 -31.23 -25.89
CA LYS A 262 21.18 -30.30 -26.75
C LYS A 262 21.72 -29.10 -25.99
N ILE A 263 21.03 -28.70 -24.92
CA ILE A 263 21.43 -27.64 -23.99
C ILE A 263 21.18 -28.16 -22.57
N THR A 264 21.93 -27.68 -21.59
CA THR A 264 21.64 -28.01 -20.19
C THR A 264 20.67 -26.98 -19.60
N PRO A 265 19.83 -27.35 -18.61
CA PRO A 265 18.93 -26.39 -17.97
C PRO A 265 19.64 -25.20 -17.32
N GLY A 266 20.92 -25.34 -16.96
CA GLY A 266 21.74 -24.25 -16.43
C GLY A 266 22.20 -23.23 -17.48
N ASP A 267 22.16 -23.59 -18.77
CA ASP A 267 22.51 -22.70 -19.87
C ASP A 267 21.36 -21.75 -20.25
N ILE A 268 20.13 -22.05 -19.79
CA ILE A 268 18.95 -21.22 -20.02
C ILE A 268 18.97 -20.03 -19.04
N SER A 269 19.64 -18.96 -19.46
CA SER A 269 19.71 -17.68 -18.74
C SER A 269 18.72 -16.66 -19.31
N ILE A 270 18.46 -15.60 -18.53
CA ILE A 270 17.67 -14.45 -19.02
C ILE A 270 18.36 -13.81 -20.22
N ASP A 271 19.69 -13.69 -20.19
CA ASP A 271 20.47 -13.12 -21.29
C ASP A 271 20.32 -13.93 -22.59
N LEU A 272 20.24 -15.26 -22.50
CA LEU A 272 19.97 -16.12 -23.66
C LEU A 272 18.56 -15.86 -24.22
N VAL A 273 17.55 -15.81 -23.34
CA VAL A 273 16.17 -15.56 -23.75
C VAL A 273 16.03 -14.18 -24.39
N ASP A 274 16.67 -13.16 -23.83
CA ASP A 274 16.67 -11.79 -24.35
C ASP A 274 17.38 -11.71 -25.71
N ALA A 275 18.52 -12.39 -25.88
CA ALA A 275 19.24 -12.44 -27.14
C ALA A 275 18.39 -13.11 -28.24
N GLU A 276 17.80 -14.27 -27.95
CA GLU A 276 16.97 -15.03 -28.89
C GLU A 276 15.68 -14.26 -29.28
N LEU A 277 15.01 -13.62 -28.32
CA LEU A 277 13.82 -12.80 -28.60
C LEU A 277 14.17 -11.53 -29.37
N SER A 278 15.33 -10.93 -29.11
CA SER A 278 15.80 -9.74 -29.83
C SER A 278 16.13 -10.04 -31.29
N GLU A 279 16.75 -11.20 -31.54
CA GLU A 279 17.09 -11.65 -32.90
C GLU A 279 15.84 -12.12 -33.67
N SER A 280 14.96 -12.88 -33.03
CA SER A 280 13.79 -13.48 -33.69
C SER A 280 12.60 -12.54 -33.89
N VAL A 281 12.40 -11.58 -32.99
CA VAL A 281 11.24 -10.68 -33.00
C VAL A 281 11.67 -9.23 -33.28
N MET A 282 12.22 -8.56 -32.27
CA MET A 282 12.85 -7.24 -32.39
C MET A 282 13.65 -6.89 -31.14
N ASP A 283 14.62 -6.03 -31.36
CA ASP A 283 15.36 -5.26 -30.38
C ASP A 283 14.51 -4.15 -29.75
N GLU A 284 14.94 -3.67 -28.59
CA GLU A 284 14.27 -2.60 -27.83
C GLU A 284 14.30 -1.25 -28.58
N PRO A 285 13.14 -0.64 -28.90
CA PRO A 285 13.10 0.65 -29.56
C PRO A 285 13.43 1.80 -28.62
N ASP A 286 14.06 2.85 -29.15
CA ASP A 286 14.36 4.05 -28.37
C ASP A 286 13.09 4.89 -28.12
N LEU A 287 12.17 4.91 -29.09
CA LEU A 287 10.94 5.69 -29.06
C LEU A 287 9.77 4.87 -29.63
N LEU A 288 8.65 4.83 -28.92
CA LEU A 288 7.38 4.26 -29.35
C LEU A 288 6.34 5.37 -29.52
N ILE A 289 5.80 5.55 -30.73
CA ILE A 289 4.75 6.54 -31.03
C ILE A 289 3.40 5.85 -31.19
N LEU A 290 2.41 6.26 -30.39
CA LEU A 290 1.02 5.83 -30.54
C LEU A 290 0.21 6.87 -31.31
N PHE A 291 -0.29 6.49 -32.48
CA PHE A 291 -1.24 7.31 -33.25
C PHE A 291 -2.70 7.05 -32.82
N ALA A 292 -2.93 7.05 -31.51
CA ALA A 292 -4.23 6.77 -30.89
C ALA A 292 -4.61 7.88 -29.89
N PRO A 293 -5.91 8.07 -29.61
CA PRO A 293 -6.39 9.15 -28.72
C PRO A 293 -5.98 8.95 -27.27
N TYR A 294 -5.66 7.71 -26.88
CA TYR A 294 -5.22 7.28 -25.56
C TYR A 294 -4.05 6.30 -25.68
N VAL A 295 -3.30 6.13 -24.60
CA VAL A 295 -2.22 5.14 -24.54
C VAL A 295 -2.82 3.77 -24.36
N GLU A 296 -2.88 3.00 -25.45
CA GLU A 296 -3.22 1.58 -25.43
C GLU A 296 -2.19 0.80 -26.24
N LEU A 297 -1.45 -0.09 -25.58
CA LEU A 297 -0.42 -0.91 -26.22
C LEU A 297 -1.00 -2.11 -26.98
N ALA A 298 -2.28 -2.46 -26.76
CA ALA A 298 -3.01 -3.46 -27.53
C ALA A 298 -2.31 -4.82 -27.73
N GLY A 299 -1.47 -5.25 -26.78
CA GLY A 299 -0.70 -6.49 -26.85
C GLY A 299 0.70 -6.36 -27.45
N TYR A 300 1.17 -5.13 -27.72
CA TYR A 300 2.54 -4.83 -28.16
C TYR A 300 3.56 -5.54 -27.26
N PRO A 301 4.62 -6.18 -27.83
CA PRO A 301 5.59 -6.97 -27.08
C PRO A 301 6.17 -6.23 -25.84
N PRO A 302 5.82 -6.62 -24.60
CA PRO A 302 6.13 -5.80 -23.42
C PRO A 302 7.56 -5.93 -22.89
N TRP A 303 8.32 -6.99 -23.24
CA TRP A 303 9.70 -7.19 -22.74
C TRP A 303 10.75 -6.38 -23.52
N GLN A 304 10.35 -5.65 -24.56
CA GLN A 304 11.23 -4.81 -25.37
C GLN A 304 11.11 -3.32 -25.05
N ILE A 305 10.29 -2.89 -24.07
CA ILE A 305 10.02 -1.47 -23.79
C ILE A 305 10.53 -0.97 -22.44
N ARG A 306 11.66 -1.50 -21.97
CA ARG A 306 12.23 -1.21 -20.64
C ARG A 306 12.71 0.24 -20.50
N LEU A 307 13.36 0.76 -21.53
CA LEU A 307 13.95 2.10 -21.65
C LEU A 307 13.33 2.90 -22.80
N THR A 308 12.37 2.33 -23.52
CA THR A 308 11.65 2.99 -24.60
C THR A 308 10.85 4.19 -24.10
N GLU A 309 11.06 5.34 -24.70
CA GLU A 309 10.19 6.50 -24.48
C GLU A 309 8.86 6.29 -25.20
N ILE A 310 7.74 6.46 -24.50
CA ILE A 310 6.41 6.28 -25.08
C ILE A 310 5.77 7.65 -25.30
N PHE A 311 5.45 7.96 -26.55
CA PHE A 311 4.85 9.24 -26.93
C PHE A 311 3.48 9.06 -27.56
N HIS A 312 2.52 9.87 -27.13
CA HIS A 312 1.21 9.98 -27.77
C HIS A 312 0.70 11.42 -27.70
N VAL A 313 -0.20 11.77 -28.62
CA VAL A 313 -0.92 13.05 -28.58
C VAL A 313 -2.37 12.75 -28.22
N GLN A 314 -2.83 13.36 -27.12
CA GLN A 314 -4.20 13.19 -26.66
C GLN A 314 -5.22 13.59 -27.73
N ASP A 315 -6.27 12.79 -27.87
CA ASP A 315 -7.38 12.97 -28.82
C ASP A 315 -6.98 12.93 -30.32
N ASN A 316 -5.76 12.48 -30.64
CA ASN A 316 -5.34 12.24 -32.02
C ASN A 316 -5.92 10.91 -32.55
N GLN A 317 -6.56 10.94 -33.72
CA GLN A 317 -7.27 9.77 -34.30
C GLN A 317 -6.60 9.20 -35.55
N GLY A 318 -5.44 9.72 -35.97
CA GLY A 318 -4.82 9.25 -37.21
C GLY A 318 -3.34 9.56 -37.34
N VAL A 319 -2.72 9.00 -38.37
CA VAL A 319 -1.30 9.19 -38.64
C VAL A 319 -1.06 10.55 -39.28
N GLY A 320 -0.18 11.35 -38.66
CA GLY A 320 0.17 12.68 -39.16
C GLY A 320 1.60 13.05 -38.82
N TYR A 321 2.27 13.73 -39.77
CA TYR A 321 3.67 14.14 -39.61
C TYR A 321 3.86 15.05 -38.39
N GLN A 322 2.88 15.89 -38.05
CA GLN A 322 2.92 16.73 -36.85
C GLN A 322 3.04 15.92 -35.55
N VAL A 323 2.45 14.73 -35.49
CA VAL A 323 2.54 13.85 -34.31
C VAL A 323 3.90 13.15 -34.30
N PHE A 324 4.36 12.69 -35.48
CA PHE A 324 5.69 12.12 -35.66
C PHE A 324 6.80 13.09 -35.20
N TYR A 325 6.80 14.31 -35.72
CA TYR A 325 7.80 15.32 -35.37
C TYR A 325 7.74 15.72 -33.90
N ARG A 326 6.55 15.86 -33.31
CA ARG A 326 6.40 16.11 -31.86
C ARG A 326 6.95 14.97 -31.01
N GLY A 327 6.81 13.72 -31.47
CA GLY A 327 7.41 12.56 -30.84
C GLY A 327 8.93 12.65 -30.84
N LEU A 328 9.54 13.02 -31.97
CA LEU A 328 10.98 13.26 -32.06
C LEU A 328 11.45 14.42 -31.17
N CYS A 329 10.70 15.53 -31.12
CA CYS A 329 10.98 16.64 -30.22
C CYS A 329 10.93 16.21 -28.74
N SER A 330 9.91 15.44 -28.36
CA SER A 330 9.76 14.91 -26.99
C SER A 330 10.93 14.00 -26.64
N PHE A 331 11.28 13.07 -27.54
CA PHE A 331 12.45 12.22 -27.38
C PHE A 331 13.74 13.02 -27.29
N ALA A 332 13.93 14.07 -28.10
CA ALA A 332 15.12 14.91 -28.07
C ALA A 332 15.29 15.67 -26.75
N GLN A 333 14.18 15.98 -26.07
CA GLN A 333 14.15 16.70 -24.79
C GLN A 333 14.13 15.76 -23.57
N ALA A 334 13.75 14.50 -23.74
CA ALA A 334 13.60 13.57 -22.63
C ALA A 334 14.91 13.46 -21.82
N GLN A 335 14.80 13.40 -20.50
CA GLN A 335 15.98 13.09 -19.68
C GLN A 335 16.05 11.58 -19.56
N MET A 336 16.98 10.96 -20.29
CA MET A 336 17.28 9.53 -20.12
C MET A 336 17.93 9.36 -18.76
N ARG A 337 17.10 9.24 -17.73
CA ARG A 337 17.51 8.87 -16.39
C ARG A 337 17.65 7.36 -16.40
N MET A 338 18.67 6.88 -17.13
CA MET A 338 19.26 5.56 -16.88
C MET A 338 19.38 5.48 -15.38
N GLY A 339 18.52 4.64 -14.76
CA GLY A 339 18.11 4.77 -13.35
C GLY A 339 19.28 5.31 -12.56
N ARG A 340 19.16 6.60 -12.16
CA ARG A 340 20.21 7.37 -11.48
C ARG A 340 20.94 6.37 -10.62
N TRP A 341 22.19 6.02 -10.92
CA TRP A 341 22.94 4.99 -10.19
C TRP A 341 22.69 5.29 -8.72
N ASP A 342 21.74 4.60 -8.14
CA ASP A 342 21.35 4.94 -6.79
C ASP A 342 22.57 4.47 -6.03
N MET A 343 23.15 5.32 -5.19
CA MET A 343 24.25 4.81 -4.38
C MET A 343 23.77 3.60 -3.57
N SER A 344 22.45 3.48 -3.32
CA SER A 344 21.79 2.26 -2.79
C SER A 344 21.90 1.01 -3.68
N SER A 345 22.04 1.13 -5.01
CA SER A 345 22.19 -0.02 -5.92
C SER A 345 23.60 -0.61 -5.88
N ILE A 346 24.61 0.21 -5.57
CA ILE A 346 25.99 -0.25 -5.32
C ILE A 346 26.05 -0.95 -3.96
N PHE A 347 25.50 -0.33 -2.93
CA PHE A 347 25.50 -0.85 -1.56
C PHE A 347 24.26 -1.72 -1.29
N ARG A 348 24.20 -2.89 -1.92
CA ARG A 348 23.18 -3.92 -1.60
C ARG A 348 23.67 -4.96 -0.59
N PRO A 349 22.80 -5.42 0.33
CA PRO A 349 23.11 -6.54 1.19
C PRO A 349 23.49 -7.78 0.35
N PRO A 350 24.34 -8.67 0.86
CA PRO A 350 24.64 -9.93 0.20
C PRO A 350 23.36 -10.74 -0.05
N VAL A 351 23.24 -11.33 -1.23
CA VAL A 351 22.12 -12.22 -1.53
C VAL A 351 22.34 -13.54 -0.80
N VAL A 352 21.57 -13.77 0.26
CA VAL A 352 21.66 -14.96 1.11
C VAL A 352 20.43 -15.81 0.86
N ARG A 353 20.40 -16.50 -0.29
CA ARG A 353 19.32 -17.45 -0.67
C ARG A 353 19.44 -18.78 0.10
N SER A 354 19.74 -18.73 1.39
CA SER A 354 19.71 -19.91 2.22
C SER A 354 18.27 -20.14 2.68
N GLY A 355 17.63 -21.21 2.19
CA GLY A 355 16.43 -21.79 2.81
C GLY A 355 16.70 -22.39 4.21
N ALA A 356 17.64 -21.81 4.95
CA ALA A 356 18.05 -22.27 6.26
C ALA A 356 17.09 -21.71 7.32
N ALA A 357 16.66 -22.58 8.22
CA ALA A 357 15.78 -22.24 9.33
C ALA A 357 16.40 -21.31 10.40
N ALA A 358 17.66 -20.88 10.24
CA ALA A 358 18.42 -20.12 11.24
C ALA A 358 19.20 -18.94 10.61
N LEU A 359 19.17 -17.77 11.26
CA LEU A 359 19.82 -16.55 10.80
C LEU A 359 21.34 -16.57 11.04
N ASN A 360 22.13 -16.53 9.96
CA ASN A 360 23.58 -16.33 10.05
C ASN A 360 23.96 -14.87 9.73
N ARG A 361 24.20 -14.08 10.78
CA ARG A 361 24.54 -12.64 10.70
C ARG A 361 25.84 -12.37 9.95
N ALA A 362 26.79 -13.30 9.97
CA ALA A 362 28.09 -13.12 9.31
C ALA A 362 27.94 -13.03 7.77
N LEU A 363 26.89 -13.63 7.20
CA LEU A 363 26.62 -13.61 5.77
C LEU A 363 26.21 -12.22 5.25
N PHE A 364 25.88 -11.28 6.14
CA PHE A 364 25.51 -9.91 5.79
C PHE A 364 26.70 -8.94 5.80
N SER A 365 27.92 -9.44 6.03
CA SER A 365 29.13 -8.63 5.93
C SER A 365 29.62 -8.54 4.48
N LYS A 366 29.73 -7.32 3.96
CA LYS A 366 30.28 -7.04 2.62
C LYS A 366 31.28 -5.90 2.68
N LYS A 367 32.35 -6.02 1.90
CA LYS A 367 33.42 -5.03 1.76
C LYS A 367 33.29 -4.35 0.42
N TYR A 368 33.55 -3.05 0.40
CA TYR A 368 33.48 -2.21 -0.77
C TYR A 368 34.75 -1.37 -0.88
N ASP A 369 35.44 -1.50 -2.00
CA ASP A 369 36.60 -0.67 -2.29
C ASP A 369 36.11 0.69 -2.79
N ILE A 370 36.40 1.73 -2.01
CA ILE A 370 36.08 3.13 -2.32
C ILE A 370 37.33 4.00 -2.12
N ALA A 371 37.26 5.28 -2.46
CA ALA A 371 38.29 6.24 -2.12
C ALA A 371 37.93 7.03 -0.84
N ALA A 372 38.94 7.50 -0.12
CA ALA A 372 38.76 8.44 0.99
C ALA A 372 39.76 9.60 0.87
N ALA A 373 39.29 10.82 1.17
CA ALA A 373 40.14 12.00 1.29
C ALA A 373 40.66 12.12 2.72
N THR A 374 41.92 11.78 2.93
CA THR A 374 42.66 12.09 4.17
C THR A 374 42.77 13.60 4.34
N VAL A 375 42.55 14.07 5.57
CA VAL A 375 42.72 15.48 5.92
C VAL A 375 43.94 15.60 6.82
N GLN A 376 44.93 16.39 6.40
CA GLN A 376 46.21 16.49 7.14
C GLN A 376 46.05 17.23 8.48
N ASP A 377 45.20 18.27 8.52
CA ASP A 377 44.85 19.02 9.73
C ASP A 377 43.37 18.84 10.10
N ALA A 378 43.10 18.40 11.33
CA ALA A 378 41.75 18.20 11.85
C ALA A 378 40.87 19.46 11.79
N ARG A 379 41.46 20.66 11.83
CA ARG A 379 40.73 21.95 11.74
C ARG A 379 40.08 22.15 10.37
N LEU A 380 40.62 21.54 9.31
CA LEU A 380 40.14 21.68 7.94
C LEU A 380 38.97 20.73 7.61
N ILE A 381 38.70 19.74 8.47
CA ILE A 381 37.66 18.72 8.23
C ILE A 381 36.29 19.37 8.02
N SER A 382 35.88 20.32 8.87
CA SER A 382 34.56 20.97 8.75
C SER A 382 34.41 21.77 7.46
N LYS A 383 35.49 22.46 7.04
CA LYS A 383 35.55 23.23 5.80
C LYS A 383 35.37 22.30 4.60
N TYR A 384 36.20 21.27 4.50
CA TYR A 384 36.16 20.35 3.37
C TYR A 384 34.90 19.50 3.34
N ARG A 385 34.40 19.03 4.50
CA ARG A 385 33.14 18.30 4.58
C ARG A 385 31.98 19.12 4.01
N THR A 386 31.82 20.38 4.45
CA THR A 386 30.72 21.25 4.01
C THR A 386 30.80 21.54 2.51
N SER A 387 32.01 21.77 2.00
CA SER A 387 32.19 22.06 0.57
C SER A 387 32.02 20.81 -0.30
N MET A 388 32.52 19.64 0.14
CA MET A 388 32.34 18.36 -0.56
C MET A 388 30.90 17.83 -0.50
N GLU A 389 30.16 18.18 0.55
CA GLU A 389 28.72 17.91 0.66
C GLU A 389 27.93 18.72 -0.39
N LYS A 390 28.34 19.97 -0.65
CA LYS A 390 27.75 20.82 -1.71
C LYS A 390 28.11 20.34 -3.12
N SER A 391 29.36 19.92 -3.34
CA SER A 391 29.81 19.37 -4.63
C SER A 391 29.34 17.92 -4.87
N LYS A 392 28.75 17.27 -3.87
CA LYS A 392 28.27 15.87 -3.90
C LYS A 392 29.39 14.83 -4.10
N GLU A 393 30.59 15.15 -3.64
CA GLU A 393 31.76 14.27 -3.71
C GLU A 393 31.85 13.33 -2.50
N LEU A 394 31.13 13.61 -1.40
CA LEU A 394 31.08 12.73 -0.23
C LEU A 394 30.14 11.54 -0.44
N LEU A 395 30.55 10.40 0.12
CA LEU A 395 29.68 9.25 0.32
C LEU A 395 28.54 9.64 1.27
N ARG A 396 27.30 9.39 0.83
CA ARG A 396 26.10 9.67 1.62
C ARG A 396 25.32 8.37 1.84
N LEU A 397 25.41 7.83 3.04
CA LEU A 397 24.66 6.67 3.53
C LEU A 397 23.92 7.08 4.80
N GLU A 398 22.70 6.57 5.01
CA GLU A 398 21.81 7.05 6.09
C GLU A 398 22.35 6.78 7.50
N ARG A 399 23.11 5.69 7.68
CA ARG A 399 23.56 5.20 9.00
C ARG A 399 25.08 5.21 9.16
N ILE A 400 25.81 5.71 8.18
CA ILE A 400 27.26 5.80 8.21
C ILE A 400 27.69 7.26 8.07
N SER A 401 28.52 7.68 9.01
CA SER A 401 29.19 8.98 8.95
C SER A 401 30.11 9.05 7.74
N SER A 402 30.01 10.13 6.97
CA SER A 402 30.97 10.45 5.90
C SER A 402 32.38 10.76 6.41
N ILE A 403 32.55 10.92 7.73
CA ILE A 403 33.84 11.05 8.39
C ILE A 403 34.20 9.71 9.03
N ALA A 404 35.35 9.15 8.67
CA ALA A 404 35.91 7.93 9.23
C ALA A 404 37.30 8.18 9.83
N ALA A 405 37.76 7.28 10.70
CA ALA A 405 39.15 7.27 11.14
C ALA A 405 40.07 6.90 9.98
N HIS A 406 41.32 7.38 10.01
CA HIS A 406 42.31 6.99 9.01
C HIS A 406 42.49 5.46 8.98
N PRO A 407 42.60 4.80 7.80
CA PRO A 407 42.72 3.33 7.73
C PRO A 407 44.00 2.79 8.37
N ASP A 408 45.09 3.56 8.34
CA ASP A 408 46.29 3.28 9.14
C ASP A 408 46.02 3.49 10.64
N LYS A 409 46.22 2.43 11.42
CA LYS A 409 45.95 2.37 12.87
C LYS A 409 46.81 3.35 13.68
N ASP A 410 48.03 3.64 13.26
CA ASP A 410 48.92 4.52 14.01
C ASP A 410 48.56 5.99 13.77
N LEU A 411 48.20 6.33 12.53
CA LEU A 411 47.67 7.65 12.19
C LEU A 411 46.26 7.90 12.78
N ALA A 412 45.43 6.86 12.89
CA ALA A 412 44.14 6.94 13.56
C ALA A 412 44.28 7.24 15.06
N LYS A 413 45.25 6.61 15.75
CA LYS A 413 45.55 6.91 17.17
C LYS A 413 46.03 8.35 17.37
N GLN A 414 46.70 8.94 16.38
CA GLN A 414 47.07 10.35 16.36
C GLN A 414 45.89 11.29 16.06
N GLY A 415 44.67 10.75 15.88
CA GLY A 415 43.45 11.52 15.64
C GLY A 415 43.23 11.93 14.19
N ARG A 416 44.01 11.41 13.23
CA ARG A 416 43.78 11.69 11.80
C ARG A 416 42.49 11.03 11.32
N LYS A 417 41.76 11.75 10.47
CA LYS A 417 40.48 11.34 9.91
C LYS A 417 40.50 11.45 8.39
N CYS A 418 39.59 10.71 7.76
CA CYS A 418 39.35 10.81 6.33
C CYS A 418 37.86 11.03 6.05
N LEU A 419 37.59 11.66 4.92
CA LEU A 419 36.26 11.87 4.37
C LEU A 419 36.00 10.79 3.33
N LEU A 420 34.99 9.97 3.53
CA LEU A 420 34.60 8.89 2.61
C LEU A 420 34.03 9.52 1.33
N LEU A 421 34.59 9.13 0.18
CA LEU A 421 34.21 9.69 -1.11
C LEU A 421 33.19 8.79 -1.81
N ASN A 422 32.41 9.41 -2.69
CA ASN A 422 31.45 8.70 -3.54
C ASN A 422 32.19 7.66 -4.43
N PRO A 423 31.65 6.44 -4.65
CA PRO A 423 32.26 5.40 -5.49
C PRO A 423 32.69 5.82 -6.90
N GLY A 424 32.16 6.92 -7.43
CA GLY A 424 32.63 7.50 -8.70
C GLY A 424 34.04 8.13 -8.66
N VAL A 425 34.64 8.28 -7.47
CA VAL A 425 36.00 8.81 -7.27
C VAL A 425 36.96 7.66 -6.98
N ASN A 426 38.01 7.53 -7.80
CA ASN A 426 39.03 6.50 -7.65
C ASN A 426 40.35 7.14 -7.18
N ALA A 427 40.97 6.56 -6.15
CA ALA A 427 42.20 7.06 -5.55
C ALA A 427 43.43 6.98 -6.48
N GLU A 428 43.44 6.03 -7.42
CA GLU A 428 44.57 5.81 -8.34
C GLU A 428 44.43 6.57 -9.66
N ALA A 429 43.26 7.18 -9.90
CA ALA A 429 42.87 7.82 -11.15
C ALA A 429 42.50 9.31 -10.91
N PRO A 430 43.47 10.24 -10.89
CA PRO A 430 43.25 11.65 -10.62
C PRO A 430 42.27 12.35 -11.57
N GLU A 431 42.05 11.81 -12.77
CA GLU A 431 41.04 12.26 -13.72
C GLU A 431 39.63 12.22 -13.14
N THR A 432 39.34 11.27 -12.23
CA THR A 432 38.05 11.10 -11.56
C THR A 432 37.80 12.11 -10.45
N TRP A 433 38.82 12.84 -10.03
CA TRP A 433 38.72 13.80 -8.92
C TRP A 433 38.07 15.09 -9.39
N GLY A 434 37.09 15.57 -8.65
CA GLY A 434 36.52 16.89 -8.91
C GLY A 434 37.50 18.03 -8.55
N PRO A 435 37.15 19.27 -8.92
CA PRO A 435 38.05 20.42 -8.84
C PRO A 435 38.51 20.70 -7.40
N LEU A 436 37.65 20.43 -6.41
CA LEU A 436 37.92 20.68 -5.00
C LEU A 436 38.93 19.69 -4.41
N LEU A 437 38.83 18.41 -4.77
CA LEU A 437 39.82 17.40 -4.40
C LEU A 437 41.19 17.72 -5.02
N LYS A 438 41.21 18.08 -6.32
CA LYS A 438 42.44 18.46 -7.03
C LYS A 438 43.14 19.66 -6.38
N GLU A 439 42.38 20.71 -6.06
CA GLU A 439 42.90 21.91 -5.39
C GLU A 439 43.43 21.60 -3.97
N GLY A 440 42.69 20.82 -3.19
CA GLY A 440 43.10 20.45 -1.83
C GLY A 440 44.35 19.58 -1.79
N VAL A 441 44.52 18.68 -2.78
CA VAL A 441 45.74 17.88 -2.93
C VAL A 441 46.93 18.74 -3.37
N GLN A 442 46.74 19.67 -4.32
CA GLN A 442 47.80 20.61 -4.73
C GLN A 442 48.28 21.48 -3.57
N LYS A 443 47.38 21.90 -2.69
CA LYS A 443 47.72 22.68 -1.48
C LYS A 443 48.30 21.83 -0.34
N GLN A 444 48.45 20.51 -0.54
CA GLN A 444 48.87 19.55 0.49
C GLN A 444 47.95 19.53 1.74
N GLU A 445 46.71 20.01 1.61
CA GLU A 445 45.71 19.99 2.68
C GLU A 445 44.97 18.64 2.74
N LEU A 446 44.84 17.98 1.58
CA LEU A 446 44.19 16.69 1.40
C LEU A 446 45.13 15.66 0.75
N GLY A 447 44.89 14.38 1.02
CA GLY A 447 45.44 13.28 0.23
C GLY A 447 44.34 12.28 -0.09
N VAL A 448 44.33 11.68 -1.28
CA VAL A 448 43.33 10.66 -1.66
C VAL A 448 43.95 9.28 -1.55
N ILE A 449 43.29 8.37 -0.84
CA ILE A 449 43.77 7.00 -0.62
C ILE A 449 42.66 5.98 -0.92
N PRO A 450 43.02 4.73 -1.29
CA PRO A 450 42.08 3.62 -1.27
C PRO A 450 41.55 3.38 0.16
N TYR A 451 40.28 3.02 0.27
CA TYR A 451 39.59 2.79 1.53
C TYR A 451 38.61 1.63 1.40
N GLU A 452 38.74 0.63 2.28
CA GLU A 452 37.81 -0.51 2.34
C GLU A 452 36.65 -0.19 3.28
N LEU A 453 35.47 0.07 2.72
CA LEU A 453 34.24 0.25 3.48
C LEU A 453 33.62 -1.11 3.80
N LYS A 454 33.56 -1.47 5.08
CA LYS A 454 32.87 -2.67 5.57
C LYS A 454 31.45 -2.32 6.01
N LEU A 455 30.45 -2.91 5.35
CA LEU A 455 29.05 -2.89 5.77
C LEU A 455 28.71 -4.26 6.36
N ASP A 456 28.18 -4.31 7.57
CA ASP A 456 27.83 -5.55 8.26
C ASP A 456 26.35 -5.62 8.62
N TYR A 457 25.97 -6.69 9.33
CA TYR A 457 24.59 -6.94 9.73
C TYR A 457 23.94 -5.72 10.39
N ASP A 458 24.65 -5.01 11.26
CA ASP A 458 24.10 -3.90 12.07
C ASP A 458 23.72 -2.70 11.20
N TYR A 459 24.45 -2.46 10.11
CA TYR A 459 24.13 -1.41 9.15
C TYR A 459 22.78 -1.64 8.45
N TRP A 460 22.53 -2.87 7.99
CA TRP A 460 21.36 -3.20 7.17
C TRP A 460 20.05 -3.02 7.93
N SER A 461 19.02 -2.49 7.25
CA SER A 461 17.68 -2.40 7.81
C SER A 461 17.00 -3.77 7.87
N TYR A 462 15.91 -3.85 8.63
CA TYR A 462 15.04 -5.02 8.62
C TYR A 462 14.64 -5.38 7.17
N HIS A 463 14.22 -4.38 6.39
CA HIS A 463 13.82 -4.59 5.00
C HIS A 463 14.96 -5.16 4.15
N ASP A 464 16.16 -4.57 4.24
CA ASP A 464 17.34 -5.03 3.48
C ASP A 464 17.68 -6.50 3.77
N ILE A 465 17.64 -6.88 5.05
CA ILE A 465 17.92 -8.26 5.48
C ILE A 465 16.81 -9.19 4.98
N MET A 466 15.54 -8.80 5.13
CA MET A 466 14.42 -9.62 4.70
C MET A 466 14.41 -9.83 3.18
N SER A 467 14.66 -8.79 2.37
CA SER A 467 14.78 -8.91 0.91
C SER A 467 15.95 -9.80 0.48
N SER A 468 16.98 -9.94 1.31
CA SER A 468 18.13 -10.80 1.02
C SER A 468 17.88 -12.28 1.33
N ILE A 469 17.00 -12.56 2.29
CA ILE A 469 16.67 -13.90 2.78
C ILE A 469 15.45 -14.47 2.03
N LEU A 470 14.41 -13.65 1.86
CA LEU A 470 13.14 -14.08 1.28
C LEU A 470 13.23 -14.19 -0.25
N PRO A 471 12.53 -15.16 -0.85
CA PRO A 471 12.30 -15.22 -2.29
C PRO A 471 11.82 -13.88 -2.88
N GLU A 472 12.26 -13.56 -4.09
CA GLU A 472 11.93 -12.31 -4.80
C GLU A 472 10.42 -12.11 -4.99
N GLU A 473 9.67 -13.21 -5.15
CA GLU A 473 8.20 -13.23 -5.19
C GLU A 473 7.53 -12.67 -3.93
N PHE A 474 8.23 -12.60 -2.79
CA PHE A 474 7.70 -12.07 -1.54
C PHE A 474 8.16 -10.64 -1.22
N HIS A 475 8.96 -10.02 -2.09
CA HIS A 475 9.54 -8.69 -1.80
C HIS A 475 8.48 -7.58 -1.74
N ASP A 476 7.36 -7.74 -2.44
CA ASP A 476 6.25 -6.76 -2.42
C ASP A 476 5.40 -6.81 -1.15
N ASP A 477 5.50 -7.86 -0.33
CA ASP A 477 4.65 -8.09 0.86
C ASP A 477 5.48 -8.50 2.09
N ILE A 478 6.72 -8.04 2.20
CA ILE A 478 7.60 -8.34 3.34
C ILE A 478 6.88 -7.99 4.65
N PRO A 479 6.78 -8.92 5.63
CA PRO A 479 6.06 -8.67 6.88
C PRO A 479 6.71 -7.54 7.68
N ALA A 480 6.09 -6.36 7.69
CA ALA A 480 6.57 -5.21 8.46
C ALA A 480 5.64 -4.84 9.64
N GLY A 481 4.38 -5.28 9.60
CA GLY A 481 3.37 -4.95 10.62
C GLY A 481 3.35 -5.95 11.77
N PHE A 482 3.63 -5.48 12.99
CA PHE A 482 3.52 -6.27 14.22
C PHE A 482 2.86 -5.46 15.35
N ASN A 483 2.32 -6.15 16.34
CA ASN A 483 1.77 -5.52 17.54
C ASN A 483 2.77 -5.64 18.68
N THR A 484 2.81 -4.65 19.57
CA THR A 484 3.68 -4.67 20.74
C THR A 484 2.90 -4.50 22.03
N VAL A 485 3.34 -5.21 23.07
CA VAL A 485 2.92 -5.02 24.45
C VAL A 485 4.18 -5.06 25.31
N GLY A 486 4.59 -3.90 25.83
CA GLY A 486 5.87 -3.77 26.53
C GLY A 486 7.03 -4.21 25.64
N HIS A 487 7.82 -5.18 26.11
CA HIS A 487 8.96 -5.74 25.38
C HIS A 487 8.58 -6.94 24.48
N VAL A 488 7.30 -7.34 24.46
CA VAL A 488 6.81 -8.49 23.69
C VAL A 488 6.25 -8.00 22.36
N ALA A 489 6.70 -8.58 21.25
CA ALA A 489 6.13 -8.38 19.92
C ALA A 489 5.31 -9.59 19.48
N HIS A 490 4.14 -9.34 18.91
CA HIS A 490 3.29 -10.35 18.29
C HIS A 490 3.32 -10.19 16.77
N LEU A 491 3.81 -11.22 16.08
CA LEU A 491 3.85 -11.31 14.63
C LEU A 491 2.52 -11.85 14.07
N ASN A 492 1.93 -11.12 13.11
CA ASN A 492 0.80 -11.63 12.33
C ASN A 492 1.31 -12.04 10.94
N LEU A 493 1.78 -13.27 10.80
CA LEU A 493 2.30 -13.78 9.53
C LEU A 493 1.19 -14.40 8.69
N ARG A 494 1.23 -14.15 7.38
CA ARG A 494 0.41 -14.88 6.41
C ARG A 494 1.00 -16.29 6.20
N ASP A 495 0.17 -17.21 5.72
CA ASP A 495 0.53 -18.64 5.62
C ASP A 495 1.84 -18.90 4.85
N HIS A 496 2.09 -18.16 3.78
CA HIS A 496 3.32 -18.31 2.98
C HIS A 496 4.59 -17.82 3.69
N PHE A 497 4.47 -17.00 4.74
CA PHE A 497 5.59 -16.58 5.58
C PHE A 497 5.84 -17.49 6.79
N LEU A 498 4.93 -18.42 7.10
CA LEU A 498 5.08 -19.35 8.23
C LEU A 498 6.38 -20.16 8.20
N PRO A 499 6.89 -20.63 7.04
CA PRO A 499 8.19 -21.32 6.98
C PRO A 499 9.36 -20.46 7.47
N TYR A 500 9.26 -19.13 7.35
CA TYR A 500 10.30 -18.17 7.70
C TYR A 500 10.11 -17.53 9.09
N LYS A 501 9.07 -17.93 9.84
CA LYS A 501 8.64 -17.26 11.07
C LYS A 501 9.73 -17.05 12.12
N LYS A 502 10.64 -18.03 12.27
CA LYS A 502 11.77 -17.94 13.22
C LYS A 502 12.80 -16.90 12.78
N VAL A 503 13.18 -16.92 11.50
CA VAL A 503 14.15 -15.97 10.95
C VAL A 503 13.58 -14.55 10.99
N VAL A 504 12.30 -14.38 10.61
CA VAL A 504 11.59 -13.10 10.74
C VAL A 504 11.63 -12.59 12.19
N ALA A 505 11.34 -13.46 13.16
CA ALA A 505 11.35 -13.12 14.57
C ALA A 505 12.75 -12.74 15.09
N GLU A 506 13.80 -13.47 14.70
CA GLU A 506 15.18 -13.16 15.07
C GLU A 506 15.64 -11.80 14.51
N VAL A 507 15.38 -11.53 13.23
CA VAL A 507 15.71 -10.23 12.62
C VAL A 507 14.90 -9.10 13.28
N LEU A 508 13.63 -9.35 13.61
CA LEU A 508 12.79 -8.36 14.30
C LEU A 508 13.37 -8.02 15.67
N LEU A 509 13.80 -9.02 16.44
CA LEU A 509 14.41 -8.85 17.75
C LEU A 509 15.73 -8.08 17.65
N ASP A 510 16.62 -8.45 16.72
CA ASP A 510 17.91 -7.78 16.53
C ASP A 510 17.76 -6.31 16.13
N LYS A 511 16.74 -5.98 15.33
CA LYS A 511 16.51 -4.63 14.79
C LYS A 511 15.66 -3.72 15.68
N ASN A 512 15.09 -4.24 16.77
CA ASN A 512 14.27 -3.47 17.69
C ASN A 512 14.76 -3.64 19.14
N SER A 513 15.55 -2.69 19.63
CA SER A 513 16.13 -2.74 20.99
C SER A 513 15.13 -2.78 22.15
N ILE A 514 13.88 -2.37 21.91
CA ILE A 514 12.78 -2.43 22.91
C ILE A 514 12.24 -3.85 23.03
N ILE A 515 12.23 -4.60 21.92
CA ILE A 515 11.66 -5.94 21.85
C ILE A 515 12.68 -6.95 22.36
N LYS A 516 12.25 -7.80 23.29
CA LYS A 516 13.07 -8.90 23.82
C LYS A 516 12.47 -10.26 23.49
N THR A 517 11.15 -10.33 23.34
CA THR A 517 10.42 -11.59 23.13
C THR A 517 9.51 -11.41 21.92
N VAL A 518 9.56 -12.35 20.97
CA VAL A 518 8.68 -12.36 19.79
C VAL A 518 7.84 -13.62 19.81
N ILE A 519 6.52 -13.45 19.73
CA ILE A 519 5.55 -14.55 19.77
C ILE A 519 4.67 -14.57 18.52
N ASN A 520 4.08 -15.73 18.27
CA ASN A 520 2.95 -15.89 17.35
C ASN A 520 1.76 -16.46 18.13
N LYS A 521 0.57 -15.90 17.94
CA LYS A 521 -0.65 -16.41 18.58
C LYS A 521 -1.19 -17.58 17.75
N THR A 522 -1.40 -18.72 18.38
CA THR A 522 -1.89 -19.92 17.70
C THR A 522 -3.41 -19.91 17.55
N ASP A 523 -4.11 -19.19 18.43
CA ASP A 523 -5.58 -19.14 18.46
C ASP A 523 -6.12 -17.71 18.46
N ASN A 524 -7.34 -17.56 17.95
CA ASN A 524 -8.08 -16.31 18.03
C ASN A 524 -8.59 -16.07 19.46
N VAL A 525 -8.42 -14.84 19.95
CA VAL A 525 -8.84 -14.47 21.32
C VAL A 525 -10.36 -14.59 21.47
N GLY A 526 -10.80 -15.44 22.41
CA GLY A 526 -12.18 -15.48 22.89
C GLY A 526 -13.12 -16.50 22.21
N THR A 527 -12.64 -17.36 21.32
CA THR A 527 -13.43 -18.50 20.79
C THR A 527 -13.44 -19.70 21.73
N GLU A 528 -12.42 -19.87 22.58
CA GLU A 528 -12.25 -21.08 23.42
C GLU A 528 -11.97 -20.80 24.91
N SER A 529 -11.65 -19.55 25.29
CA SER A 529 -11.31 -19.18 26.68
C SER A 529 -12.28 -18.16 27.27
N GLN A 530 -12.93 -18.52 28.38
CA GLN A 530 -13.82 -17.65 29.17
C GLN A 530 -13.12 -16.39 29.67
N PHE A 531 -11.80 -16.47 29.93
CA PHE A 531 -10.98 -15.35 30.41
C PHE A 531 -10.29 -14.56 29.29
N ARG A 532 -10.57 -14.89 28.02
CA ARG A 532 -9.99 -14.23 26.83
C ARG A 532 -8.46 -14.27 26.82
N THR A 533 -7.87 -15.31 27.41
CA THR A 533 -6.47 -15.68 27.25
C THR A 533 -6.23 -16.23 25.85
N PHE A 534 -4.97 -16.29 25.43
CA PHE A 534 -4.59 -16.83 24.13
C PHE A 534 -3.44 -17.83 24.29
N GLN A 535 -3.44 -18.85 23.45
CA GLN A 535 -2.28 -19.73 23.28
C GLN A 535 -1.27 -19.06 22.35
N TYR A 536 0.01 -19.31 22.59
CA TYR A 536 1.09 -18.71 21.85
C TYR A 536 2.27 -19.66 21.70
N GLU A 537 3.08 -19.40 20.68
CA GLU A 537 4.41 -19.98 20.54
C GLU A 537 5.46 -18.85 20.64
N CYS A 538 6.53 -19.08 21.41
CA CYS A 538 7.69 -18.19 21.42
C CYS A 538 8.55 -18.47 20.17
N LEU A 539 8.76 -17.45 19.35
CA LEU A 539 9.51 -17.54 18.10
C LEU A 539 10.98 -17.14 18.27
N ALA A 540 11.26 -16.11 19.07
CA ALA A 540 12.60 -15.61 19.35
C ALA A 540 12.66 -14.89 20.71
N GLY A 541 13.83 -14.95 21.36
CA GLY A 541 14.05 -14.37 22.69
C GLY A 541 13.71 -15.31 23.85
N PRO A 542 13.88 -14.84 25.11
CA PRO A 542 13.43 -15.58 26.29
C PRO A 542 11.90 -15.71 26.29
N ASP A 543 11.37 -16.83 26.77
CA ASP A 543 9.93 -17.03 26.99
C ASP A 543 9.50 -16.25 28.26
N ASP A 544 9.48 -14.93 28.13
CA ASP A 544 9.04 -13.99 29.17
C ASP A 544 7.91 -13.12 28.61
N LEU A 545 6.73 -13.27 29.20
CA LEU A 545 5.53 -12.49 28.91
C LEU A 545 5.14 -11.53 30.05
N ASN A 546 6.01 -11.38 31.07
CA ASN A 546 5.79 -10.42 32.14
C ASN A 546 6.10 -9.02 31.63
N VAL A 547 5.07 -8.29 31.23
CA VAL A 547 5.19 -6.98 30.62
C VAL A 547 4.94 -5.88 31.64
N SER A 548 5.66 -4.78 31.48
CA SER A 548 5.40 -3.52 32.18
C SER A 548 5.10 -2.47 31.12
N ILE A 549 3.94 -1.82 31.23
CA ILE A 549 3.48 -0.80 30.29
C ILE A 549 2.99 0.43 31.03
N THR A 550 2.91 1.55 30.31
CA THR A 550 2.35 2.80 30.84
C THR A 550 1.22 3.25 29.94
N GLU A 551 0.04 3.47 30.52
CA GLU A 551 -1.14 4.01 29.83
C GLU A 551 -1.83 5.04 30.73
N GLY A 552 -2.24 6.20 30.18
CA GLY A 552 -2.91 7.23 30.97
C GLY A 552 -2.08 7.74 32.17
N GLY A 553 -0.75 7.68 32.07
CA GLY A 553 0.18 8.00 33.15
C GLY A 553 0.13 7.03 34.33
N CYS A 554 -0.42 5.82 34.15
CA CYS A 554 -0.46 4.74 35.13
C CYS A 554 0.38 3.56 34.62
N VAL A 555 1.05 2.86 35.54
CA VAL A 555 1.90 1.71 35.22
C VAL A 555 1.13 0.42 35.49
N PHE A 556 1.14 -0.49 34.53
CA PHE A 556 0.53 -1.81 34.64
C PHE A 556 1.59 -2.88 34.42
N GLU A 557 1.66 -3.85 35.32
CA GLU A 557 2.60 -4.98 35.30
C GLU A 557 1.78 -6.27 35.35
N PHE A 558 1.93 -7.15 34.36
CA PHE A 558 1.14 -8.37 34.25
C PHE A 558 1.77 -9.40 33.31
N ASP A 559 1.33 -10.65 33.41
CA ASP A 559 1.65 -11.73 32.48
C ASP A 559 0.69 -11.68 31.28
N TYR A 560 1.22 -11.36 30.09
CA TYR A 560 0.41 -11.16 28.89
C TYR A 560 -0.35 -12.42 28.43
N ALA A 561 0.09 -13.63 28.80
CA ALA A 561 -0.64 -14.86 28.45
C ALA A 561 -1.89 -15.08 29.32
N LYS A 562 -1.90 -14.55 30.54
CA LYS A 562 -2.94 -14.83 31.55
C LYS A 562 -4.04 -13.79 31.62
N VAL A 563 -3.84 -12.61 31.04
CA VAL A 563 -4.81 -11.51 31.06
C VAL A 563 -5.03 -10.91 29.68
N TYR A 564 -6.22 -10.37 29.45
CA TYR A 564 -6.53 -9.66 28.22
C TYR A 564 -5.96 -8.24 28.24
N TRP A 565 -5.19 -7.88 27.21
CA TRP A 565 -4.70 -6.52 27.01
C TRP A 565 -4.69 -6.11 25.53
N ASN A 566 -5.06 -4.86 25.24
CA ASN A 566 -5.01 -4.27 23.90
C ASN A 566 -4.61 -2.79 23.95
N SER A 567 -3.37 -2.49 23.57
CA SER A 567 -2.82 -1.12 23.53
C SER A 567 -3.56 -0.19 22.57
N ARG A 568 -4.29 -0.73 21.58
CA ARG A 568 -5.03 0.07 20.60
C ARG A 568 -6.35 0.65 21.15
N LEU A 569 -6.71 0.37 22.41
CA LEU A 569 -7.90 0.91 23.06
C LEU A 569 -7.61 2.15 23.92
N GLU A 570 -6.36 2.59 24.03
CA GLU A 570 -5.99 3.74 24.88
C GLU A 570 -6.81 5.01 24.57
N THR A 571 -7.07 5.30 23.29
CA THR A 571 -7.87 6.46 22.89
C THR A 571 -9.30 6.36 23.42
N GLU A 572 -9.88 5.15 23.42
CA GLU A 572 -11.21 4.90 23.95
C GLU A 572 -11.23 4.96 25.48
N HIS A 573 -10.23 4.38 26.14
CA HIS A 573 -10.06 4.49 27.58
C HIS A 573 -10.04 5.95 28.01
N ARG A 574 -9.20 6.77 27.37
CA ARG A 574 -9.10 8.20 27.63
C ARG A 574 -10.41 8.95 27.39
N ARG A 575 -11.13 8.61 26.30
CA ARG A 575 -12.43 9.22 25.98
C ARG A 575 -13.46 8.95 27.07
N VAL A 576 -13.64 7.70 27.47
CA VAL A 576 -14.63 7.33 28.50
C VAL A 576 -14.23 7.92 29.86
N ILE A 577 -12.96 7.83 30.27
CA ILE A 577 -12.45 8.43 31.53
C ILE A 577 -12.65 9.96 31.55
N SER A 578 -12.62 10.63 30.40
CA SER A 578 -12.84 12.07 30.32
C SER A 578 -14.26 12.48 30.77
N LEU A 579 -15.24 11.58 30.64
CA LEU A 579 -16.63 11.83 31.02
C LEU A 579 -16.84 11.87 32.54
N PHE A 580 -16.04 11.12 33.30
CA PHE A 580 -16.20 10.99 34.76
C PHE A 580 -15.74 12.24 35.49
N GLN A 581 -16.45 12.66 36.54
CA GLN A 581 -16.07 13.79 37.38
C GLN A 581 -15.45 13.34 38.71
N PRO A 582 -14.44 14.06 39.23
CA PRO A 582 -13.89 13.78 40.56
C PRO A 582 -14.98 13.74 41.63
N GLY A 583 -14.93 12.77 42.54
CA GLY A 583 -15.93 12.54 43.58
C GLY A 583 -17.15 11.72 43.16
N GLU A 584 -17.32 11.41 41.86
CA GLU A 584 -18.35 10.48 41.41
C GLU A 584 -17.98 9.02 41.68
N VAL A 585 -18.98 8.15 41.67
CA VAL A 585 -18.81 6.68 41.71
C VAL A 585 -19.02 6.08 40.32
N VAL A 586 -18.05 5.27 39.89
CA VAL A 586 -18.05 4.53 38.64
C VAL A 586 -17.92 3.04 38.92
N CYS A 587 -18.70 2.22 38.23
CA CYS A 587 -18.59 0.78 38.27
C CYS A 587 -17.98 0.27 36.95
N ASP A 588 -16.78 -0.29 37.02
CA ASP A 588 -16.14 -0.97 35.90
C ASP A 588 -16.40 -2.48 36.04
N VAL A 589 -17.34 -3.01 35.26
CA VAL A 589 -17.89 -4.35 35.47
C VAL A 589 -16.96 -5.46 34.97
N MET A 590 -16.13 -5.15 33.97
CA MET A 590 -15.14 -6.05 33.36
C MET A 590 -13.81 -5.31 33.24
N ALA A 591 -13.24 -4.99 34.40
CA ALA A 591 -12.11 -4.10 34.54
C ALA A 591 -10.81 -4.68 33.98
N GLY A 592 -10.68 -6.00 33.81
CA GLY A 592 -9.41 -6.65 33.53
C GLY A 592 -8.36 -6.22 34.56
N ILE A 593 -7.24 -5.66 34.10
CA ILE A 593 -6.18 -5.11 34.96
C ILE A 593 -6.40 -3.63 35.36
N GLY A 594 -7.54 -3.04 34.98
CA GLY A 594 -7.97 -1.70 35.36
C GLY A 594 -7.56 -0.53 34.45
N PRO A 595 -7.59 -0.64 33.11
CA PRO A 595 -7.24 0.49 32.24
C PRO A 595 -8.22 1.66 32.33
N PHE A 596 -9.49 1.44 32.70
CA PHE A 596 -10.41 2.53 33.07
C PHE A 596 -10.28 2.87 34.56
N ALA A 597 -10.30 1.85 35.42
CA ALA A 597 -10.40 2.03 36.87
C ALA A 597 -9.21 2.78 37.49
N VAL A 598 -7.97 2.41 37.15
CA VAL A 598 -6.78 2.98 37.78
C VAL A 598 -6.57 4.45 37.37
N PRO A 599 -6.66 4.83 36.07
CA PRO A 599 -6.57 6.23 35.69
C PRO A 599 -7.75 7.08 36.20
N ALA A 600 -8.96 6.53 36.26
CA ALA A 600 -10.10 7.22 36.88
C ALA A 600 -9.89 7.46 38.38
N GLY A 601 -9.37 6.48 39.11
CA GLY A 601 -8.96 6.64 40.51
C GLY A 601 -7.92 7.74 40.70
N LYS A 602 -6.96 7.87 39.76
CA LYS A 602 -5.96 8.94 39.77
C LYS A 602 -6.56 10.34 39.54
N LYS A 603 -7.71 10.43 38.88
CA LYS A 603 -8.53 11.64 38.72
C LYS A 603 -9.36 11.97 39.98
N GLY A 604 -9.36 11.10 40.99
CA GLY A 604 -10.16 11.26 42.22
C GLY A 604 -11.60 10.76 42.07
N VAL A 605 -11.84 9.84 41.13
CA VAL A 605 -13.14 9.18 40.94
C VAL A 605 -13.16 7.90 41.76
N PHE A 606 -14.25 7.66 42.50
CA PHE A 606 -14.45 6.39 43.20
C PHE A 606 -14.79 5.29 42.21
N VAL A 607 -14.03 4.20 42.17
CA VAL A 607 -14.23 3.12 41.20
C VAL A 607 -14.39 1.77 41.90
N TRP A 608 -15.51 1.12 41.65
CA TRP A 608 -15.71 -0.28 41.98
C TRP A 608 -15.37 -1.07 40.73
N ALA A 609 -14.22 -1.74 40.75
CA ALA A 609 -13.62 -2.39 39.59
C ALA A 609 -13.69 -3.90 39.75
N ASN A 610 -14.49 -4.56 38.92
CA ASN A 610 -14.74 -5.99 38.96
C ASN A 610 -14.15 -6.69 37.75
N ASP A 611 -13.52 -7.84 37.95
CA ASP A 611 -13.22 -8.76 36.86
C ASP A 611 -13.35 -10.22 37.33
N MET A 612 -13.89 -11.08 36.48
CA MET A 612 -14.11 -12.48 36.84
C MET A 612 -12.83 -13.32 36.80
N ASN A 613 -11.79 -12.89 36.08
CA ASN A 613 -10.51 -13.59 36.01
C ASN A 613 -9.66 -13.29 37.27
N PRO A 614 -9.32 -14.31 38.10
CA PRO A 614 -8.50 -14.11 39.30
C PRO A 614 -7.12 -13.50 39.01
N GLU A 615 -6.52 -13.83 37.86
CA GLU A 615 -5.22 -13.27 37.45
C GLU A 615 -5.34 -11.77 37.11
N SER A 616 -6.42 -11.38 36.40
CA SER A 616 -6.73 -9.98 36.14
C SER A 616 -6.94 -9.21 37.44
N HIS A 617 -7.69 -9.79 38.38
CA HIS A 617 -7.94 -9.20 39.70
C HIS A 617 -6.64 -9.00 40.50
N ALA A 618 -5.76 -10.01 40.55
CA ALA A 618 -4.47 -9.89 41.21
C ALA A 618 -3.60 -8.77 40.59
N CYS A 619 -3.59 -8.68 39.25
CA CYS A 619 -2.91 -7.60 38.53
C CYS A 619 -3.53 -6.23 38.81
N LEU A 620 -4.86 -6.14 38.91
CA LEU A 620 -5.58 -4.92 39.29
C LEU A 620 -5.22 -4.47 40.70
N GLU A 621 -5.21 -5.37 41.69
CA GLU A 621 -4.77 -5.05 43.06
C GLU A 621 -3.34 -4.51 43.10
N HIS A 622 -2.45 -5.14 42.34
CA HIS A 622 -1.06 -4.67 42.20
C HIS A 622 -1.00 -3.28 41.55
N ALA A 623 -1.75 -3.05 40.47
CA ALA A 623 -1.83 -1.76 39.79
C ALA A 623 -2.38 -0.66 40.70
N ILE A 624 -3.40 -0.95 41.52
CA ILE A 624 -3.97 -0.02 42.50
C ILE A 624 -2.91 0.43 43.51
N LYS A 625 -2.14 -0.52 44.05
CA LYS A 625 -1.04 -0.26 44.99
C LYS A 625 0.08 0.53 44.32
N LYS A 626 0.53 0.08 43.14
CA LYS A 626 1.63 0.69 42.36
C LYS A 626 1.33 2.15 42.01
N ASN A 627 0.11 2.44 41.59
CA ASN A 627 -0.32 3.77 41.17
C ASN A 627 -0.87 4.63 42.31
N LYS A 628 -0.91 4.10 43.54
CA LYS A 628 -1.35 4.80 44.76
C LYS A 628 -2.79 5.32 44.70
N VAL A 629 -3.69 4.55 44.10
CA VAL A 629 -5.11 4.91 43.92
C VAL A 629 -6.06 4.14 44.86
N GLY A 630 -5.53 3.43 45.86
CA GLY A 630 -6.33 2.59 46.77
C GLY A 630 -7.36 3.32 47.64
N GLN A 631 -7.28 4.65 47.77
CA GLN A 631 -8.33 5.46 48.41
C GLN A 631 -9.60 5.57 47.53
N PHE A 632 -9.44 5.38 46.21
CA PHE A 632 -10.48 5.61 45.22
C PHE A 632 -10.93 4.34 44.53
N VAL A 633 -10.04 3.36 44.31
CA VAL A 633 -10.35 2.15 43.55
C VAL A 633 -10.46 0.93 44.46
N ARG A 634 -11.59 0.22 44.35
CA ARG A 634 -11.88 -1.02 45.07
C ARG A 634 -11.99 -2.18 44.08
N PRO A 635 -11.11 -3.20 44.18
CA PRO A 635 -11.14 -4.36 43.30
C PRO A 635 -12.12 -5.43 43.80
N PHE A 636 -12.77 -6.12 42.88
CA PHE A 636 -13.68 -7.24 43.11
C PHE A 636 -13.41 -8.37 42.11
N CYS A 637 -13.65 -9.62 42.53
CA CYS A 637 -13.47 -10.80 41.72
C CYS A 637 -14.77 -11.63 41.67
N GLU A 638 -15.80 -11.10 41.02
CA GLU A 638 -17.12 -11.73 40.90
C GLU A 638 -17.58 -11.82 39.44
N ASP A 639 -18.59 -12.66 39.18
CA ASP A 639 -19.32 -12.62 37.91
C ASP A 639 -20.01 -11.25 37.74
N GLY A 640 -19.87 -10.66 36.54
CA GLY A 640 -20.37 -9.32 36.25
C GLY A 640 -21.88 -9.14 36.47
N ARG A 641 -22.69 -10.19 36.30
CA ARG A 641 -24.14 -10.13 36.57
C ARG A 641 -24.41 -9.97 38.06
N THR A 642 -23.67 -10.71 38.88
CA THR A 642 -23.77 -10.63 40.35
C THR A 642 -23.29 -9.27 40.84
N PHE A 643 -22.16 -8.80 40.31
CA PHE A 643 -21.60 -7.49 40.63
C PHE A 643 -22.58 -6.35 40.34
N ILE A 644 -23.17 -6.30 39.12
CA ILE A 644 -24.15 -5.25 38.76
C ILE A 644 -25.32 -5.22 39.75
N LYS A 645 -25.89 -6.39 40.09
CA LYS A 645 -27.05 -6.48 40.98
C LYS A 645 -26.78 -5.96 42.40
N LYS A 646 -25.54 -6.10 42.90
CA LYS A 646 -25.15 -5.65 44.25
C LYS A 646 -24.58 -4.24 44.28
N ALA A 647 -24.05 -3.74 43.16
CA ALA A 647 -23.24 -2.52 43.12
C ALA A 647 -23.94 -1.31 43.76
N ALA A 648 -25.21 -1.07 43.45
CA ALA A 648 -25.97 0.05 43.99
C ALA A 648 -26.14 -0.05 45.53
N ASP A 649 -26.44 -1.25 46.04
CA ASP A 649 -26.61 -1.49 47.48
C ASP A 649 -25.29 -1.32 48.23
N ASP A 650 -24.19 -1.82 47.67
CA ASP A 650 -22.88 -1.74 48.29
C ASP A 650 -22.36 -0.29 48.32
N VAL A 651 -22.61 0.50 47.27
CA VAL A 651 -22.29 1.93 47.24
C VAL A 651 -23.14 2.71 48.24
N LEU A 652 -24.44 2.45 48.30
CA LEU A 652 -25.34 3.08 49.27
C LEU A 652 -24.91 2.75 50.70
N ARG A 653 -24.58 1.48 50.98
CA ARG A 653 -24.09 1.04 52.29
C ARG A 653 -22.78 1.70 52.68
N ALA A 654 -21.82 1.84 51.74
CA ALA A 654 -20.56 2.53 51.98
C ALA A 654 -20.78 4.02 52.29
N SER A 655 -21.68 4.67 51.55
CA SER A 655 -22.06 6.07 51.78
C SER A 655 -22.72 6.27 53.16
N GLN A 656 -23.66 5.40 53.54
CA GLN A 656 -24.33 5.43 54.84
C GLN A 656 -23.38 5.20 56.02
N LYS A 657 -22.33 4.39 55.83
CA LYS A 657 -21.26 4.20 56.81
C LYS A 657 -20.33 5.42 56.96
N GLY A 658 -20.48 6.44 56.10
CA GLY A 658 -19.62 7.62 56.10
C GLY A 658 -18.22 7.35 55.53
N GLU A 659 -18.06 6.32 54.70
CA GLU A 659 -16.78 6.02 54.07
C GLU A 659 -16.36 7.18 53.14
N CYS A 660 -15.08 7.54 53.16
CA CYS A 660 -14.52 8.65 52.39
C CYS A 660 -13.09 8.35 51.94
N ALA A 661 -12.66 8.98 50.85
CA ALA A 661 -11.23 9.05 50.49
C ALA A 661 -10.54 10.13 51.32
N VAL A 662 -9.40 9.78 51.91
CA VAL A 662 -8.57 10.72 52.67
C VAL A 662 -7.37 11.13 51.83
N ILE A 663 -7.35 12.38 51.38
CA ILE A 663 -6.23 12.95 50.63
C ILE A 663 -5.30 13.67 51.60
N PRO A 664 -4.04 13.23 51.78
CA PRO A 664 -3.10 13.93 52.63
C PRO A 664 -2.79 15.31 52.06
N ALA A 665 -2.71 16.31 52.92
CA ALA A 665 -2.39 17.66 52.50
C ALA A 665 -0.97 17.73 51.89
N LYS A 666 -0.80 18.55 50.84
CA LYS A 666 0.51 18.74 50.21
C LYS A 666 1.48 19.33 51.23
N ARG A 667 2.61 18.65 51.44
CA ARG A 667 3.69 19.19 52.29
C ARG A 667 4.23 20.48 51.65
N PRO A 668 4.36 21.57 52.41
CA PRO A 668 4.98 22.79 51.92
C PRO A 668 6.46 22.55 51.55
N PRO A 669 7.02 23.36 50.65
CA PRO A 669 8.45 23.31 50.35
C PRO A 669 9.30 23.59 51.60
N ARG A 670 10.45 22.92 51.71
CA ARG A 670 11.32 22.84 52.90
C ARG A 670 11.75 24.20 53.50
N ASN A 671 11.58 25.29 52.76
CA ASN A 671 11.94 26.67 53.15
C ASN A 671 10.76 27.47 53.76
N GLN A 672 9.58 26.88 53.91
CA GLN A 672 8.43 27.49 54.61
C GLN A 672 7.87 26.48 55.60
N ILE A 673 8.06 26.72 56.90
CA ILE A 673 7.35 25.98 57.96
C ILE A 673 6.04 26.73 58.19
N PRO A 674 4.87 26.18 57.84
CA PRO A 674 3.60 26.82 58.13
C PRO A 674 3.35 26.78 59.63
N ALA A 675 2.72 27.83 60.17
CA ALA A 675 2.29 27.89 61.56
C ALA A 675 1.18 26.86 61.88
N VAL A 676 0.46 26.37 60.87
CA VAL A 676 -0.62 25.37 60.98
C VAL A 676 -0.47 24.36 59.84
N MET A 677 -0.40 23.06 60.18
CA MET A 677 -0.38 22.02 59.15
C MET A 677 -1.75 21.95 58.45
N PRO A 678 -1.81 21.98 57.11
CA PRO A 678 -3.07 21.84 56.40
C PRO A 678 -3.70 20.46 56.69
N GLU A 679 -4.99 20.46 57.04
CA GLU A 679 -5.74 19.23 57.35
C GLU A 679 -5.93 18.37 56.09
N PRO A 680 -5.99 17.02 56.24
CA PRO A 680 -6.34 16.13 55.14
C PRO A 680 -7.71 16.48 54.56
N THR A 681 -7.85 16.42 53.24
CA THR A 681 -9.15 16.60 52.58
C THR A 681 -9.90 15.27 52.58
N HIS A 682 -11.12 15.26 53.13
CA HIS A 682 -12.01 14.11 53.13
C HIS A 682 -13.04 14.27 52.02
N ILE A 683 -13.07 13.31 51.09
CA ILE A 683 -14.06 13.27 50.00
C ILE A 683 -15.04 12.12 50.30
N PRO A 684 -16.31 12.39 50.65
CA PRO A 684 -17.27 11.34 50.97
C PRO A 684 -17.69 10.56 49.72
N ILE A 685 -17.97 9.26 49.90
CA ILE A 685 -18.54 8.44 48.82
C ILE A 685 -20.02 8.80 48.65
N PRO A 686 -20.47 9.20 47.43
CA PRO A 686 -21.88 9.49 47.18
C PRO A 686 -22.75 8.23 47.25
N PRO A 687 -24.06 8.37 47.55
CA PRO A 687 -24.96 7.23 47.73
C PRO A 687 -25.42 6.57 46.42
N THR A 688 -25.02 7.12 45.27
CA THR A 688 -25.50 6.70 43.95
C THR A 688 -24.34 6.57 42.97
N ILE A 689 -24.45 5.63 42.05
CA ILE A 689 -23.50 5.41 40.96
C ILE A 689 -23.78 6.40 39.82
N ALA A 690 -22.74 7.08 39.33
CA ALA A 690 -22.84 8.00 38.21
C ALA A 690 -22.68 7.28 36.86
N HIS A 691 -21.75 6.34 36.77
CA HIS A 691 -21.48 5.61 35.52
C HIS A 691 -21.26 4.11 35.73
N PHE A 692 -21.67 3.32 34.73
CA PHE A 692 -21.21 1.94 34.54
C PHE A 692 -20.43 1.84 33.24
N VAL A 693 -19.35 1.06 33.24
CA VAL A 693 -18.57 0.72 32.05
C VAL A 693 -18.52 -0.79 31.90
N MET A 694 -18.81 -1.27 30.69
CA MET A 694 -18.70 -2.69 30.33
C MET A 694 -17.86 -2.82 29.06
N ASN A 695 -16.59 -3.23 29.21
CA ASN A 695 -15.68 -3.46 28.09
C ASN A 695 -15.55 -4.95 27.74
N LEU A 696 -16.68 -5.56 27.39
CA LEU A 696 -16.75 -6.95 26.94
C LEU A 696 -17.52 -7.04 25.62
N PRO A 697 -16.95 -6.56 24.48
CA PRO A 697 -17.75 -6.22 23.31
C PRO A 697 -18.48 -7.40 22.63
N ALA A 698 -18.08 -8.63 22.92
CA ALA A 698 -18.75 -9.82 22.40
C ALA A 698 -20.12 -10.06 23.07
N SER A 699 -20.25 -9.79 24.36
CA SER A 699 -21.41 -10.19 25.17
C SER A 699 -21.92 -9.14 26.15
N ALA A 700 -21.32 -7.95 26.25
CA ALA A 700 -21.70 -6.92 27.24
C ALA A 700 -23.19 -6.55 27.20
N ILE A 701 -23.82 -6.57 26.02
CA ILE A 701 -25.26 -6.30 25.88
C ILE A 701 -26.11 -7.31 26.67
N GLU A 702 -25.68 -8.56 26.79
CA GLU A 702 -26.38 -9.62 27.53
C GLU A 702 -26.41 -9.39 29.06
N PHE A 703 -25.61 -8.46 29.56
CA PHE A 703 -25.59 -8.06 30.96
C PHE A 703 -26.62 -6.97 31.27
N LEU A 704 -27.19 -6.34 30.24
CA LEU A 704 -28.12 -5.21 30.42
C LEU A 704 -29.39 -5.58 31.18
N GLY A 705 -29.85 -6.83 31.10
CA GLY A 705 -30.97 -7.31 31.91
C GLY A 705 -30.72 -7.19 33.42
N CYS A 706 -29.46 -7.16 33.87
CA CYS A 706 -29.11 -7.09 35.30
C CYS A 706 -29.34 -5.71 35.92
N TYR A 707 -29.59 -4.67 35.12
CA TYR A 707 -29.91 -3.33 35.60
C TYR A 707 -31.39 -3.16 35.99
N LYS A 708 -32.24 -4.15 35.69
CA LYS A 708 -33.66 -4.16 36.07
C LYS A 708 -33.79 -4.19 37.59
N GLY A 709 -34.41 -3.16 38.15
CA GLY A 709 -34.58 -3.00 39.59
C GLY A 709 -33.30 -2.69 40.36
N LEU A 710 -32.28 -2.13 39.68
CA LEU A 710 -31.03 -1.72 40.33
C LEU A 710 -31.27 -0.84 41.57
N TYR A 711 -32.23 0.08 41.49
CA TYR A 711 -32.61 1.02 42.56
C TYR A 711 -34.05 0.83 43.06
N ALA A 712 -34.63 -0.36 42.91
CA ALA A 712 -35.98 -0.64 43.39
C ALA A 712 -36.12 -0.33 44.90
N GLY A 713 -37.07 0.52 45.29
CA GLY A 713 -37.26 0.96 46.68
C GLY A 713 -36.33 2.08 47.14
N HIS A 714 -35.52 2.65 46.23
CA HIS A 714 -34.59 3.76 46.48
C HIS A 714 -34.84 4.95 45.52
N GLU A 715 -36.08 5.14 45.09
CA GLU A 715 -36.52 6.22 44.19
C GLU A 715 -36.23 7.60 44.79
N ASN A 716 -36.38 7.72 46.10
CA ASN A 716 -36.14 8.93 46.88
C ASN A 716 -34.72 9.50 46.75
N LEU A 717 -33.72 8.67 46.43
CA LEU A 717 -32.34 9.12 46.17
C LEU A 717 -32.27 10.07 44.96
N PHE A 718 -33.25 9.99 44.05
CA PHE A 718 -33.31 10.73 42.79
C PHE A 718 -34.44 11.76 42.73
N GLU A 719 -35.33 11.83 43.72
CA GLU A 719 -36.58 12.60 43.66
C GLU A 719 -36.60 13.92 44.48
N GLY A 720 -35.47 14.37 45.03
CA GLY A 720 -35.41 15.62 45.80
C GLY A 720 -34.26 16.53 45.41
N GLY A 721 -34.55 17.68 44.77
CA GLY A 721 -33.81 18.96 44.71
C GLY A 721 -32.30 19.02 44.37
N GLY A 722 -31.56 17.92 44.47
CA GLY A 722 -30.11 17.82 44.32
C GLY A 722 -29.64 17.40 42.93
N GLY A 723 -30.54 17.33 41.95
CA GLY A 723 -30.21 17.13 40.53
C GLY A 723 -29.51 15.81 40.18
N ARG A 724 -29.55 14.79 41.05
CA ARG A 724 -28.87 13.50 40.83
C ARG A 724 -29.57 12.74 39.70
N LYS A 725 -28.79 12.34 38.69
CA LYS A 725 -29.27 11.55 37.54
C LYS A 725 -29.08 10.07 37.81
N LEU A 726 -29.92 9.24 37.19
CA LEU A 726 -29.69 7.78 37.12
C LEU A 726 -28.34 7.50 36.45
N PRO A 727 -27.73 6.31 36.63
CA PRO A 727 -26.42 6.04 36.04
C PRO A 727 -26.41 6.14 34.52
N MET A 728 -25.33 6.67 33.96
CA MET A 728 -25.01 6.54 32.52
C MET A 728 -24.31 5.19 32.32
N VAL A 729 -24.81 4.36 31.41
CA VAL A 729 -24.26 3.03 31.13
C VAL A 729 -23.53 3.06 29.80
N HIS A 730 -22.25 2.71 29.82
CA HIS A 730 -21.38 2.61 28.64
C HIS A 730 -21.13 1.14 28.30
N VAL A 731 -21.69 0.69 27.18
CA VAL A 731 -21.64 -0.70 26.71
C VAL A 731 -20.79 -0.77 25.46
N HIS A 732 -19.64 -1.42 25.54
CA HIS A 732 -18.90 -1.74 24.32
C HIS A 732 -19.55 -2.95 23.65
N CYS A 733 -19.67 -2.92 22.32
CA CYS A 733 -20.25 -4.02 21.55
C CYS A 733 -19.67 -4.11 20.15
N PHE A 734 -19.78 -5.28 19.52
CA PHE A 734 -19.51 -5.43 18.09
C PHE A 734 -20.79 -5.34 17.26
N SER A 735 -20.67 -4.79 16.05
CA SER A 735 -21.68 -4.90 15.00
C SER A 735 -21.02 -4.99 13.62
N VAL A 736 -21.83 -5.21 12.58
CA VAL A 736 -21.38 -5.33 11.19
C VAL A 736 -20.80 -3.99 10.73
N LYS A 737 -19.73 -4.05 9.94
CA LYS A 737 -19.19 -2.86 9.29
C LYS A 737 -20.07 -2.49 8.09
N ALA A 738 -20.83 -1.41 8.22
CA ALA A 738 -21.65 -0.82 7.17
C ALA A 738 -21.62 0.71 7.28
N ASP A 739 -21.82 1.40 6.16
CA ASP A 739 -21.80 2.87 6.07
C ASP A 739 -23.21 3.50 6.21
N ASP A 740 -24.22 2.68 6.51
CA ASP A 740 -25.60 3.10 6.77
C ASP A 740 -25.95 2.99 8.26
N ASP A 741 -27.20 3.33 8.62
CA ASP A 741 -27.67 3.27 10.01
C ASP A 741 -27.93 1.84 10.52
N SER A 742 -27.72 0.81 9.69
CA SER A 742 -28.01 -0.58 10.05
C SER A 742 -27.29 -1.06 11.32
N PRO A 743 -25.99 -0.76 11.55
CA PRO A 743 -25.30 -1.15 12.78
C PRO A 743 -25.88 -0.48 14.02
N LEU A 744 -26.32 0.78 13.90
CA LEU A 744 -26.89 1.54 15.00
C LEU A 744 -28.26 0.98 15.41
N LEU A 745 -29.09 0.64 14.42
CA LEU A 745 -30.40 0.02 14.64
C LEU A 745 -30.26 -1.38 15.22
N ASP A 746 -29.31 -2.19 14.74
CA ASP A 746 -29.00 -3.51 15.31
C ASP A 746 -28.62 -3.44 16.80
N ILE A 747 -27.71 -2.52 17.15
CA ILE A 747 -27.26 -2.32 18.53
C ILE A 747 -28.46 -1.94 19.42
N CYS A 748 -29.25 -0.95 19.01
CA CYS A 748 -30.43 -0.51 19.77
C CYS A 748 -31.49 -1.62 19.91
N GLN A 749 -31.70 -2.44 18.88
CA GLN A 749 -32.62 -3.58 18.96
C GLN A 749 -32.14 -4.62 19.97
N ARG A 750 -30.87 -5.03 19.92
CA ARG A 750 -30.32 -6.00 20.89
C ARG A 750 -30.34 -5.46 22.32
N MET A 751 -30.12 -4.16 22.51
CA MET A 751 -30.27 -3.52 23.82
C MET A 751 -31.73 -3.52 24.29
N THR A 752 -32.67 -3.24 23.40
CA THR A 752 -34.12 -3.28 23.69
C THR A 752 -34.54 -4.66 24.19
N ASP A 753 -34.09 -5.72 23.52
CA ASP A 753 -34.44 -7.09 23.88
C ASP A 753 -33.96 -7.45 25.30
N GLN A 754 -32.77 -6.98 25.69
CA GLN A 754 -32.19 -7.26 27.01
C GLN A 754 -32.79 -6.40 28.13
N LEU A 755 -32.98 -5.10 27.87
CA LEU A 755 -33.56 -4.16 28.85
C LEU A 755 -35.08 -4.31 28.99
N GLY A 756 -35.78 -4.83 27.98
CA GLY A 756 -37.24 -4.82 27.93
C GLY A 756 -37.82 -3.40 27.82
N PHE A 757 -37.04 -2.44 27.32
CA PHE A 757 -37.41 -1.04 27.13
C PHE A 757 -36.95 -0.59 25.75
N GLN A 758 -37.80 0.11 25.00
CA GLN A 758 -37.49 0.49 23.62
C GLN A 758 -36.35 1.51 23.56
N MET A 759 -35.24 1.12 22.93
CA MET A 759 -34.06 1.95 22.72
C MET A 759 -33.98 2.39 21.26
N LYS A 760 -33.57 3.63 21.00
CA LYS A 760 -33.33 4.17 19.66
C LYS A 760 -32.04 5.02 19.64
N PRO A 761 -31.38 5.19 18.47
CA PRO A 761 -30.23 6.10 18.38
C PRO A 761 -30.63 7.55 18.68
N GLY A 762 -29.80 8.29 19.42
CA GLY A 762 -30.10 9.68 19.78
C GLY A 762 -29.19 10.28 20.86
N ASP A 763 -29.69 11.28 21.58
CA ASP A 763 -28.99 11.93 22.69
C ASP A 763 -29.04 11.06 23.96
N PRO A 764 -27.89 10.66 24.54
CA PRO A 764 -27.87 9.73 25.66
C PRO A 764 -28.44 10.32 26.96
N GLU A 765 -28.66 11.64 27.03
CA GLU A 765 -29.37 12.29 28.15
C GLU A 765 -30.89 12.21 28.03
N VAL A 766 -31.43 11.87 26.85
CA VAL A 766 -32.86 11.65 26.62
C VAL A 766 -33.21 10.19 26.93
N GLU A 767 -34.27 9.99 27.71
CA GLU A 767 -34.69 8.63 28.12
C GLU A 767 -35.08 7.78 26.89
N GLY A 768 -34.49 6.59 26.78
CA GLY A 768 -34.69 5.68 25.64
C GLY A 768 -33.82 5.97 24.43
N GLU A 769 -32.97 7.00 24.47
CA GLU A 769 -32.02 7.32 23.41
C GLU A 769 -30.60 6.85 23.74
N VAL A 770 -29.85 6.46 22.70
CA VAL A 770 -28.51 5.87 22.81
C VAL A 770 -27.53 6.61 21.91
N ALA A 771 -26.46 7.15 22.49
CA ALA A 771 -25.30 7.59 21.72
C ALA A 771 -24.44 6.39 21.35
N ILE A 772 -24.25 6.16 20.06
CA ILE A 772 -23.41 5.08 19.54
C ILE A 772 -22.14 5.68 18.96
N HIS A 773 -21.01 5.45 19.64
CA HIS A 773 -19.70 5.91 19.21
C HIS A 773 -18.95 4.80 18.47
N ASP A 774 -18.40 5.11 17.30
CA ASP A 774 -17.48 4.22 16.56
C ASP A 774 -16.10 4.24 17.22
N VAL A 775 -15.67 3.09 17.74
CA VAL A 775 -14.41 2.97 18.48
C VAL A 775 -13.27 2.60 17.53
N ARG A 776 -13.45 1.53 16.75
CA ARG A 776 -12.41 1.01 15.83
C ARG A 776 -12.92 -0.12 14.93
N ASP A 777 -12.23 -0.30 13.81
CA ASP A 777 -12.30 -1.52 13.02
C ASP A 777 -11.61 -2.71 13.75
N VAL A 778 -12.26 -3.87 13.70
CA VAL A 778 -11.81 -5.10 14.39
C VAL A 778 -11.41 -6.16 13.37
N ALA A 779 -12.23 -6.33 12.33
CA ALA A 779 -11.98 -7.23 11.21
C ALA A 779 -12.62 -6.62 9.94
N PRO A 780 -12.35 -7.14 8.73
CA PRO A 780 -12.87 -6.56 7.48
C PRO A 780 -14.38 -6.31 7.46
N SER A 781 -15.17 -7.15 8.13
CA SER A 781 -16.64 -7.05 8.21
C SER A 781 -17.17 -6.65 9.59
N LYS A 782 -16.30 -6.32 10.55
CA LYS A 782 -16.68 -6.17 11.97
C LYS A 782 -16.05 -4.92 12.60
N ARG A 783 -16.87 -4.17 13.31
CA ARG A 783 -16.49 -2.92 13.97
C ARG A 783 -16.90 -2.94 15.44
N MET A 784 -16.13 -2.22 16.27
CA MET A 784 -16.39 -2.03 17.69
C MET A 784 -17.04 -0.67 17.91
N PHE A 785 -18.10 -0.66 18.71
CA PHE A 785 -18.84 0.53 19.10
C PHE A 785 -18.91 0.64 20.63
N CYS A 786 -19.13 1.85 21.14
CA CYS A 786 -19.52 2.11 22.52
C CYS A 786 -20.90 2.76 22.52
N ALA A 787 -21.91 2.02 22.98
CA ALA A 787 -23.28 2.49 23.17
C ALA A 787 -23.42 3.09 24.58
N SER A 788 -23.76 4.37 24.67
CA SER A 788 -23.93 5.09 25.93
C SER A 788 -25.38 5.55 26.07
N PHE A 789 -25.99 5.31 27.23
CA PHE A 789 -27.37 5.74 27.50
C PHE A 789 -27.60 5.96 28.99
N ARG A 790 -28.49 6.90 29.34
CA ARG A 790 -28.99 7.06 30.70
C ARG A 790 -29.95 5.91 31.01
N LEU A 791 -29.72 5.20 32.12
CA LEU A 791 -30.58 4.08 32.51
C LEU A 791 -32.04 4.56 32.64
N PRO A 792 -33.02 3.98 31.91
CA PRO A 792 -34.41 4.42 31.99
C PRO A 792 -34.99 4.21 33.39
N ARG A 793 -35.82 5.15 33.85
CA ARG A 793 -36.47 5.09 35.16
C ARG A 793 -37.30 3.83 35.33
N GLN A 794 -38.06 3.46 34.29
CA GLN A 794 -38.88 2.26 34.29
C GLN A 794 -38.06 0.97 34.48
N VAL A 795 -36.81 0.95 34.01
CA VAL A 795 -35.91 -0.19 34.18
C VAL A 795 -35.25 -0.14 35.56
N ALA A 796 -34.72 1.02 35.96
CA ALA A 796 -33.99 1.19 37.21
C ALA A 796 -34.83 0.87 38.46
N PHE A 797 -36.12 1.23 38.43
CA PHE A 797 -37.06 1.07 39.55
C PHE A 797 -38.05 -0.09 39.36
N ALA A 798 -37.87 -0.92 38.34
CA ALA A 798 -38.66 -2.14 38.18
C ALA A 798 -38.48 -3.07 39.40
N PRO A 799 -39.42 -4.00 39.68
CA PRO A 799 -39.19 -5.05 40.66
C PRO A 799 -37.90 -5.82 40.35
N ARG A 800 -37.06 -6.07 41.37
CA ARG A 800 -35.83 -6.86 41.22
C ARG A 800 -36.16 -8.28 40.75
N SER A 801 -35.48 -8.70 39.68
CA SER A 801 -35.56 -10.04 39.10
C SER A 801 -34.56 -11.03 39.68
#